data_AF-A0A024RX20-F1
#
_entry.id   AF-A0A024RX20-F1
#
_cell.length_a   1.000
_cell.length_b   1.000
_cell.length_c   1.000
_cell.angle_alpha   90.00
_cell.angle_beta   90.00
_cell.angle_gamma   90.00
#
_symmetry.space_group_name_H-M   'P 1'
#
loop_
_entity.id
_entity.type
_entity.pdbx_description
1 polymer ?
#
loop_
_entity_poly.entity_id
_entity_poly.type
_entity_poly.pdbx_seq_one_letter_code
_entity_poly.pdbx_strand_id
1 'polypeptide(L)'
;MAGAVRQPIDEKALAKYIDDNVPIIKTPIELKQFGFGQSNPTYQITDSTGQRYVLRKKPPGKLLSKTAHKVEREYRVLHALEATDVAVPKTYCLCEDDGVVGTPFYIMEFLDGRIFEDFLMPGVSAEERTALWREAARTLARLHAVDVRRVGLERFGRAEGFYARQTETWATICESQAKAVDVETGEPVGQLPHFEELVGFFRDERLRPRDRATLVHGDYKIDNLVFDKKEAKVIGILDWEMSTIGHPLSDICNLITQFYLARSPGASAYADSANFLPGKTPGLPQPDQIVQWYTEVSGYDPRPDLAWGAAFNIFKLAGVCQGIAARYAARQASSAKARMYIHTRVPLAEFAWELAREARDAKGVEAKLRIRVSEDAPDERRPLLSRLSTERAANGEHVFSCRTNPHSDLPVYTNIHRIRRDIVSVVEDYLTLEQLRDLKINVTVIRPLVDKFYELGDISIVYCLLVNRAQFLDEESRSSNRQNVNWTRATLCELIATRILRRFGEDNDGGADGLLLLAHILVAGFEPFQHAPAHVRDEVEDKAWWTSHRTLPALEVAILTESRHFLSSTTCQRVVAAIYEGRVIYTPSTSWDIIPDHYKLKPISLYDPRESPLLNQYRLIVPRTRNYLEAIQFTILLGLYVAVMVMRRKGELPYLEAAFAIYAFGWCLDQFATILAHGWNVYTQNLWSFLDVTFLFLFAIYSGLRLYGVQTGSADLTEQAFDVLALAAPVIVPRLAFNWLSDNLVFLSLRSMMADFFLLTALSAWCFFGFLLSLLWLGQGAHPLLTISKWMIYIWFGLDGTGIHRSVEFHWLLGPVVMITFAFLGNTLFLTILVSMLSNTFSNISSNAAAEIHFRKAVLTLEGVKADAVFAYQPPFNLLAVFLLLPLKFVVSPRWFHKIHVATVRLVNLPLLLLIAVAERRLLWPAKTFETGTVGSLAQKWFWQRWQLSAFQYIRAVFDVPPPDDVYDDIAVDDDLTHHLIRRQYARQETHDTTRKASRRDSMFEIPPKLRGSLTETGEDLSDLAGRLVAMEQAMARMEDMLSRLLPSQADEADESDTLPEGDGTTLASNFKGRETNF
;
A
#
# COMPACT_ATOMS: atom_id res chain seq x y z
N MET A 1 18.05 16.63 50.35
CA MET A 1 17.92 16.68 48.87
C MET A 1 17.00 17.79 48.36
N ALA A 2 16.04 18.29 49.14
CA ALA A 2 15.25 19.47 48.78
C ALA A 2 15.91 20.75 49.34
N GLY A 3 16.03 21.79 48.51
CA GLY A 3 16.65 23.08 48.82
C GLY A 3 15.72 24.25 48.51
N ALA A 4 16.29 25.45 48.44
CA ALA A 4 15.53 26.66 48.10
C ALA A 4 14.83 26.52 46.73
N VAL A 5 13.63 27.10 46.64
CA VAL A 5 12.84 27.11 45.42
C VAL A 5 13.53 27.96 44.35
N ARG A 6 13.94 27.32 43.25
CA ARG A 6 14.61 27.97 42.11
C ARG A 6 13.62 28.49 41.08
N GLN A 7 12.45 27.85 40.97
CA GLN A 7 11.35 28.27 40.12
C GLN A 7 10.14 28.65 41.01
N PRO A 8 9.81 29.95 41.13
CA PRO A 8 8.81 30.44 42.08
C PRO A 8 7.41 29.89 41.76
N ILE A 9 6.65 29.58 42.82
CA ILE A 9 5.25 29.13 42.79
C ILE A 9 4.44 30.09 43.67
N ASP A 10 3.22 30.44 43.27
CA ASP A 10 2.29 31.16 44.15
C ASP A 10 1.77 30.21 45.25
N GLU A 11 2.40 30.28 46.42
CA GLU A 11 2.08 29.42 47.56
C GLU A 11 0.66 29.65 48.08
N LYS A 12 0.09 30.86 47.94
CA LYS A 12 -1.27 31.16 48.41
C LYS A 12 -2.31 30.55 47.49
N ALA A 13 -2.11 30.67 46.17
CA ALA A 13 -2.97 30.03 45.18
C ALA A 13 -2.93 28.50 45.32
N LEU A 14 -1.74 27.93 45.50
CA LEU A 14 -1.58 26.49 45.74
C LEU A 14 -2.22 26.03 47.06
N ALA A 15 -2.03 26.76 48.17
CA ALA A 15 -2.63 26.43 49.45
C ALA A 15 -4.17 26.44 49.37
N LYS A 16 -4.76 27.44 48.71
CA LYS A 16 -6.21 27.50 48.47
C LYS A 16 -6.69 26.30 47.66
N TYR A 17 -6.01 25.96 46.57
CA TYR A 17 -6.36 24.79 45.76
C TYR A 17 -6.31 23.50 46.58
N ILE A 18 -5.30 23.34 47.45
CA ILE A 18 -5.15 22.18 48.33
C ILE A 18 -6.30 22.09 49.34
N ASP A 19 -6.69 23.20 49.99
CA ASP A 19 -7.82 23.20 50.93
C ASP A 19 -9.12 22.76 50.26
N ASP A 20 -9.35 23.18 49.01
CA ASP A 20 -10.56 22.88 48.24
C ASP A 20 -10.58 21.45 47.66
N ASN A 21 -9.43 20.91 47.22
CA ASN A 21 -9.37 19.69 46.39
C ASN A 21 -8.64 18.51 47.05
N VAL A 22 -7.79 18.75 48.06
CA VAL A 22 -6.94 17.72 48.69
C VAL A 22 -7.00 17.84 50.22
N PRO A 23 -8.15 17.59 50.85
CA PRO A 23 -8.40 17.87 52.27
C PRO A 23 -7.52 17.07 53.24
N ILE A 24 -6.78 16.06 52.74
CA ILE A 24 -5.79 15.30 53.51
C ILE A 24 -4.51 16.09 53.80
N ILE A 25 -4.14 17.05 52.95
CA ILE A 25 -2.98 17.93 53.15
C ILE A 25 -3.44 19.15 53.95
N LYS A 26 -2.83 19.40 55.11
CA LYS A 26 -3.23 20.51 55.99
C LYS A 26 -2.40 21.78 55.75
N THR A 27 -3.07 22.87 55.41
CA THR A 27 -2.43 24.20 55.32
C THR A 27 -2.15 24.77 56.73
N PRO A 28 -1.20 25.73 56.89
CA PRO A 28 -0.26 26.24 55.88
C PRO A 28 0.78 25.19 55.46
N ILE A 29 1.33 25.33 54.26
CA ILE A 29 2.32 24.40 53.68
C ILE A 29 3.72 25.06 53.58
N GLU A 30 4.77 24.26 53.67
CA GLU A 30 6.15 24.65 53.34
C GLU A 30 6.58 23.95 52.03
N LEU A 31 7.11 24.71 51.07
CA LEU A 31 7.64 24.19 49.80
C LEU A 31 9.17 24.20 49.77
N LYS A 32 9.76 23.08 49.35
CA LYS A 32 11.19 22.96 49.01
C LYS A 32 11.34 22.30 47.65
N GLN A 33 12.29 22.72 46.82
CA GLN A 33 12.47 22.11 45.50
C GLN A 33 13.54 21.02 45.55
N PHE A 34 13.31 19.87 44.92
CA PHE A 34 14.32 18.82 44.84
C PHE A 34 15.51 19.26 43.98
N GLY A 35 16.71 18.84 44.41
CA GLY A 35 17.98 19.10 43.72
C GLY A 35 18.17 18.29 42.43
N PHE A 36 17.62 17.07 42.40
CA PHE A 36 17.81 15.99 41.42
C PHE A 36 16.49 15.65 40.70
N GLY A 37 16.58 15.17 39.44
CA GLY A 37 15.44 14.90 38.55
C GLY A 37 15.08 16.12 37.68
N GLN A 38 15.62 16.21 36.47
CA GLN A 38 15.69 17.48 35.71
C GLN A 38 14.65 17.65 34.59
N SER A 39 13.81 16.66 34.28
CA SER A 39 12.82 16.80 33.20
C SER A 39 11.65 17.69 33.62
N ASN A 40 11.00 17.40 34.76
CA ASN A 40 9.85 18.14 35.27
C ASN A 40 10.14 18.69 36.68
N PRO A 41 9.93 20.01 36.93
CA PRO A 41 10.12 20.60 38.26
C PRO A 41 9.34 19.86 39.35
N THR A 42 10.07 19.39 40.37
CA THR A 42 9.53 18.58 41.46
C THR A 42 9.81 19.25 42.81
N TYR A 43 8.79 19.30 43.67
CA TYR A 43 8.78 20.02 44.94
C TYR A 43 8.31 19.10 46.06
N GLN A 44 8.92 19.22 47.23
CA GLN A 44 8.43 18.66 48.47
C GLN A 44 7.46 19.65 49.10
N ILE A 45 6.25 19.19 49.41
CA ILE A 45 5.29 19.88 50.27
C ILE A 45 5.44 19.30 51.67
N THR A 46 5.56 20.14 52.69
CA THR A 46 5.43 19.75 54.10
C THR A 46 4.20 20.45 54.65
N ASP A 47 3.24 19.68 55.15
CA ASP A 47 1.99 20.21 55.68
C ASP A 47 2.13 20.68 57.14
N SER A 48 1.09 21.30 57.69
CA SER A 48 1.12 21.84 59.05
C SER A 48 1.21 20.75 60.15
N THR A 49 0.98 19.49 59.81
CA THR A 49 1.16 18.33 60.70
C THR A 49 2.57 17.73 60.60
N GLY A 50 3.40 18.22 59.67
CA GLY A 50 4.73 17.70 59.39
C GLY A 50 4.76 16.54 58.38
N GLN A 51 3.62 16.17 57.80
CA GLN A 51 3.53 15.14 56.77
C GLN A 51 4.06 15.67 55.43
N ARG A 52 4.78 14.81 54.70
CA ARG A 52 5.43 15.16 53.43
C ARG A 52 4.67 14.63 52.23
N TYR A 53 4.64 15.42 51.17
CA TYR A 53 4.06 15.10 49.86
C TYR A 53 4.98 15.60 48.75
N VAL A 54 4.73 15.17 47.51
CA VAL A 54 5.50 15.58 46.33
C VAL A 54 4.58 16.22 45.31
N LEU A 55 4.91 17.43 44.87
CA LEU A 55 4.28 18.12 43.75
C LEU A 55 5.21 18.05 42.54
N ARG A 56 4.68 17.61 41.40
CA ARG A 56 5.41 17.56 40.12
C ARG A 56 4.62 18.34 39.09
N LYS A 57 5.27 19.34 38.47
CA LYS A 57 4.62 20.26 37.51
C LYS A 57 5.39 20.31 36.20
N LYS A 58 4.74 20.80 35.13
CA LYS A 58 5.44 21.04 33.86
C LYS A 58 6.45 22.18 33.98
N PRO A 59 7.56 22.14 33.22
CA PRO A 59 8.48 23.26 33.13
C PRO A 59 7.79 24.47 32.48
N PRO A 60 8.10 25.71 32.92
CA PRO A 60 7.51 26.92 32.36
C PRO A 60 8.04 27.20 30.94
N GLY A 61 7.19 27.79 30.08
CA GLY A 61 7.55 28.24 28.73
C GLY A 61 6.98 27.40 27.58
N LYS A 62 7.23 27.83 26.33
CA LYS A 62 6.74 27.15 25.12
C LYS A 62 7.57 25.88 24.89
N LEU A 63 7.00 24.73 25.22
CA LEU A 63 7.67 23.43 25.09
C LEU A 63 8.08 23.17 23.63
N LEU A 64 9.35 22.76 23.43
CA LEU A 64 9.95 22.47 22.12
C LEU A 64 9.30 21.27 21.39
N SER A 65 8.59 20.40 22.13
CA SER A 65 7.88 19.25 21.59
C SER A 65 6.50 19.11 22.26
N LYS A 66 5.45 18.88 21.45
CA LYS A 66 4.08 18.63 21.94
C LYS A 66 3.92 17.28 22.66
N THR A 67 4.92 16.39 22.59
CA THR A 67 4.90 15.06 23.21
C THR A 67 5.75 14.94 24.47
N ALA A 68 6.65 15.88 24.75
CA ALA A 68 7.49 15.88 25.95
C ALA A 68 6.78 16.56 27.14
N HIS A 69 7.17 16.20 28.37
CA HIS A 69 6.73 16.85 29.62
C HIS A 69 5.21 16.80 29.90
N LYS A 70 4.57 15.65 29.63
CA LYS A 70 3.14 15.44 29.92
C LYS A 70 2.93 14.85 31.31
N VAL A 71 2.95 15.70 32.33
CA VAL A 71 2.70 15.28 33.73
C VAL A 71 1.32 14.64 33.94
N GLU A 72 0.34 14.94 33.10
CA GLU A 72 -1.00 14.31 33.13
C GLU A 72 -0.93 12.83 32.74
N ARG A 73 0.00 12.48 31.83
CA ARG A 73 0.24 11.10 31.43
C ARG A 73 0.89 10.31 32.57
N GLU A 74 1.83 10.93 33.29
CA GLU A 74 2.44 10.36 34.50
C GLU A 74 1.39 10.12 35.59
N TYR A 75 0.55 11.13 35.89
CA TYR A 75 -0.56 10.97 36.83
C TYR A 75 -1.48 9.82 36.43
N ARG A 76 -1.90 9.75 35.17
CA ARG A 76 -2.82 8.73 34.69
C ARG A 76 -2.30 7.30 34.89
N VAL A 77 -1.02 7.05 34.64
CA VAL A 77 -0.45 5.70 34.83
C VAL A 77 -0.23 5.38 36.29
N LEU A 78 0.25 6.34 37.10
CA LEU A 78 0.39 6.16 38.54
C LEU A 78 -0.96 5.85 39.19
N HIS A 79 -1.97 6.66 38.90
CA HIS A 79 -3.33 6.52 39.43
C HIS A 79 -3.97 5.18 39.04
N ALA A 80 -3.77 4.73 37.80
CA ALA A 80 -4.27 3.44 37.33
C ALA A 80 -3.59 2.24 38.03
N LEU A 81 -2.32 2.38 38.40
CA LEU A 81 -1.53 1.31 39.02
C LEU A 81 -1.74 1.20 40.54
N GLU A 82 -2.34 2.20 41.20
CA GLU A 82 -2.65 2.16 42.64
C GLU A 82 -3.49 0.95 43.06
N ALA A 83 -4.35 0.45 42.16
CA ALA A 83 -5.20 -0.71 42.39
C ALA A 83 -4.50 -2.06 42.12
N THR A 84 -3.19 -2.06 41.89
CA THR A 84 -2.40 -3.25 41.52
C THR A 84 -1.26 -3.53 42.50
N ASP A 85 -0.61 -4.69 42.35
CA ASP A 85 0.57 -5.06 43.13
C ASP A 85 1.88 -4.37 42.66
N VAL A 86 1.78 -3.39 41.76
CA VAL A 86 2.93 -2.60 41.31
C VAL A 86 3.22 -1.49 42.32
N ALA A 87 4.45 -1.44 42.82
CA ALA A 87 4.88 -0.41 43.75
C ALA A 87 4.94 0.97 43.06
N VAL A 88 3.92 1.79 43.26
CA VAL A 88 3.85 3.19 42.80
C VAL A 88 3.42 4.11 43.94
N PRO A 89 3.85 5.38 43.97
CA PRO A 89 3.35 6.34 44.95
C PRO A 89 1.86 6.61 44.72
N LYS A 90 1.10 6.75 45.81
CA LYS A 90 -0.29 7.17 45.73
C LYS A 90 -0.40 8.59 45.17
N THR A 91 -1.31 8.82 44.24
CA THR A 91 -1.63 10.13 43.69
C THR A 91 -2.83 10.75 44.42
N TYR A 92 -2.79 12.05 44.65
CA TYR A 92 -3.82 12.77 45.41
C TYR A 92 -4.70 13.65 44.52
N CYS A 93 -4.11 14.35 43.54
CA CYS A 93 -4.85 15.18 42.59
C CYS A 93 -4.06 15.45 41.32
N LEU A 94 -4.79 15.75 40.24
CA LEU A 94 -4.28 16.36 39.01
C LEU A 94 -4.96 17.72 38.82
N CYS A 95 -4.16 18.76 38.63
CA CYS A 95 -4.63 20.11 38.30
C CYS A 95 -4.16 20.46 36.88
N GLU A 96 -5.10 20.66 35.96
CA GLU A 96 -4.84 21.11 34.59
C GLU A 96 -5.05 22.62 34.41
N ASP A 97 -5.44 23.34 35.48
CA ASP A 97 -5.64 24.78 35.46
C ASP A 97 -4.31 25.54 35.67
N ASP A 98 -3.82 26.14 34.59
CA ASP A 98 -2.62 26.98 34.59
C ASP A 98 -2.75 28.20 35.51
N GLY A 99 -3.97 28.61 35.89
CA GLY A 99 -4.23 29.73 36.79
C GLY A 99 -3.74 29.53 38.23
N VAL A 100 -3.46 28.30 38.67
CA VAL A 100 -3.08 28.01 40.05
C VAL A 100 -1.58 28.19 40.30
N VAL A 101 -0.73 27.54 39.50
CA VAL A 101 0.74 27.59 39.64
C VAL A 101 1.48 27.83 38.31
N GLY A 102 0.77 28.32 37.29
CA GLY A 102 1.30 28.71 35.98
C GLY A 102 1.43 27.56 34.95
N THR A 103 1.27 26.31 35.37
CA THR A 103 1.35 25.11 34.51
C THR A 103 0.62 23.94 35.18
N PRO A 104 0.20 22.89 34.44
CA PRO A 104 -0.41 21.71 35.03
C PRO A 104 0.53 21.01 35.99
N PHE A 105 -0.03 20.43 37.05
CA PHE A 105 0.72 19.72 38.10
C PHE A 105 -0.12 18.61 38.72
N TYR A 106 0.55 17.67 39.39
CA TYR A 106 -0.12 16.70 40.23
C TYR A 106 0.61 16.56 41.58
N ILE A 107 -0.12 16.11 42.60
CA ILE A 107 0.42 15.85 43.93
C ILE A 107 0.37 14.34 44.19
N MET A 108 1.45 13.80 44.75
CA MET A 108 1.60 12.39 45.10
C MET A 108 2.26 12.20 46.46
N GLU A 109 2.27 10.96 46.91
CA GLU A 109 2.89 10.50 48.15
C GLU A 109 4.40 10.73 48.16
N PHE A 110 4.90 11.15 49.32
CA PHE A 110 6.34 11.15 49.57
C PHE A 110 6.76 9.76 50.07
N LEU A 111 7.46 9.01 49.22
CA LEU A 111 8.03 7.72 49.58
C LEU A 111 9.36 7.91 50.31
N ASP A 112 9.38 7.61 51.61
CA ASP A 112 10.55 7.78 52.45
C ASP A 112 11.44 6.53 52.44
N GLY A 113 12.27 6.39 51.40
CA GLY A 113 13.12 5.21 51.17
C GLY A 113 14.57 5.52 50.75
N ARG A 114 15.28 4.47 50.34
CA ARG A 114 16.65 4.51 49.78
C ARG A 114 16.59 4.56 48.26
N ILE A 115 17.32 5.49 47.65
CA ILE A 115 17.54 5.55 46.21
C ILE A 115 19.03 5.32 45.98
N PHE A 116 19.38 4.41 45.07
CA PHE A 116 20.76 4.10 44.73
C PHE A 116 21.10 4.69 43.36
N GLU A 117 21.85 5.79 43.35
CA GLU A 117 22.34 6.41 42.10
C GLU A 117 23.42 5.56 41.42
N ASP A 118 24.25 4.89 42.23
CA ASP A 118 25.23 3.91 41.76
C ASP A 118 24.61 2.51 41.80
N PHE A 119 24.56 1.88 40.64
CA PHE A 119 23.91 0.59 40.42
C PHE A 119 24.73 -0.57 41.05
N LEU A 120 25.99 -0.31 41.43
CA LEU A 120 26.80 -1.21 42.25
C LEU A 120 26.35 -1.24 43.72
N MET A 121 25.52 -0.29 44.14
CA MET A 121 25.02 -0.14 45.52
C MET A 121 26.18 -0.19 46.53
N PRO A 122 27.08 0.81 46.50
CA PRO A 122 28.22 0.88 47.42
C PRO A 122 27.72 1.00 48.87
N GLY A 123 28.40 0.35 49.80
CA GLY A 123 28.02 0.34 51.22
C GLY A 123 26.97 -0.72 51.62
N VAL A 124 26.47 -1.51 50.67
CA VAL A 124 25.55 -2.64 50.91
C VAL A 124 26.32 -3.98 50.93
N SER A 125 25.89 -4.93 51.77
CA SER A 125 26.49 -6.28 51.83
C SER A 125 26.24 -7.07 50.53
N ALA A 126 27.05 -8.11 50.26
CA ALA A 126 26.87 -8.92 49.06
C ALA A 126 25.49 -9.60 49.00
N GLU A 127 25.01 -10.10 50.14
CA GLU A 127 23.71 -10.76 50.27
C GLU A 127 22.55 -9.78 50.05
N GLU A 128 22.63 -8.60 50.67
CA GLU A 128 21.62 -7.56 50.50
C GLU A 128 21.61 -7.00 49.07
N ARG A 129 22.78 -6.82 48.45
CA ARG A 129 22.90 -6.42 47.03
C ARG A 129 22.18 -7.41 46.12
N THR A 130 22.39 -8.72 46.31
CA THR A 130 21.69 -9.76 45.56
C THR A 130 20.18 -9.67 45.76
N ALA A 131 19.72 -9.44 47.01
CA ALA A 131 18.31 -9.31 47.34
C ALA A 131 17.66 -8.07 46.68
N LEU A 132 18.33 -6.92 46.69
CA LEU A 132 17.86 -5.68 46.07
C LEU A 132 17.69 -5.84 44.55
N TRP A 133 18.68 -6.42 43.87
CA TRP A 133 18.60 -6.69 42.43
C TRP A 133 17.51 -7.72 42.09
N ARG A 134 17.34 -8.74 42.94
CA ARG A 134 16.24 -9.71 42.79
C ARG A 134 14.89 -9.02 42.88
N GLU A 135 14.71 -8.13 43.84
CA GLU A 135 13.46 -7.42 44.00
C GLU A 135 13.20 -6.42 42.86
N ALA A 136 14.24 -5.77 42.32
CA ALA A 136 14.11 -4.97 41.11
C ALA A 136 13.60 -5.81 39.92
N ALA A 137 14.19 -6.98 39.68
CA ALA A 137 13.74 -7.89 38.61
C ALA A 137 12.28 -8.36 38.80
N ARG A 138 11.89 -8.71 40.03
CA ARG A 138 10.53 -9.13 40.36
C ARG A 138 9.52 -8.00 40.26
N THR A 139 9.91 -6.78 40.63
CA THR A 139 9.06 -5.59 40.50
C THR A 139 8.80 -5.28 39.04
N LEU A 140 9.81 -5.36 38.18
CA LEU A 140 9.63 -5.24 36.73
C LEU A 140 8.71 -6.33 36.16
N ALA A 141 8.85 -7.56 36.65
CA ALA A 141 7.97 -8.66 36.26
C ALA A 141 6.51 -8.41 36.65
N ARG A 142 6.25 -7.92 37.86
CA ARG A 142 4.91 -7.52 38.31
C ARG A 142 4.33 -6.41 37.44
N LEU A 143 5.14 -5.41 37.07
CA LEU A 143 4.72 -4.36 36.14
C LEU A 143 4.30 -4.93 34.77
N HIS A 144 5.13 -5.80 34.19
CA HIS A 144 4.82 -6.40 32.88
C HIS A 144 3.65 -7.40 32.92
N ALA A 145 3.26 -7.88 34.10
CA ALA A 145 2.12 -8.76 34.31
C ALA A 145 0.78 -7.99 34.44
N VAL A 146 0.80 -6.66 34.55
CA VAL A 146 -0.42 -5.85 34.66
C VAL A 146 -1.28 -5.98 33.40
N ASP A 147 -2.54 -6.35 33.59
CA ASP A 147 -3.55 -6.30 32.52
C ASP A 147 -3.98 -4.84 32.30
N VAL A 148 -3.44 -4.26 31.22
CA VAL A 148 -3.65 -2.85 30.84
C VAL A 148 -5.12 -2.51 30.58
N ARG A 149 -5.97 -3.51 30.25
CA ARG A 149 -7.41 -3.29 30.06
C ARG A 149 -8.10 -3.14 31.40
N ARG A 150 -7.79 -4.03 32.36
CA ARG A 150 -8.37 -3.98 33.71
C ARG A 150 -8.06 -2.69 34.46
N VAL A 151 -6.90 -2.08 34.21
CA VAL A 151 -6.51 -0.80 34.84
C VAL A 151 -6.88 0.44 34.01
N GLY A 152 -7.66 0.31 32.93
CA GLY A 152 -8.12 1.46 32.12
C GLY A 152 -7.04 2.14 31.27
N LEU A 153 -5.95 1.44 30.97
CA LEU A 153 -4.82 1.91 30.18
C LEU A 153 -4.80 1.36 28.74
N GLU A 154 -5.89 0.76 28.26
CA GLU A 154 -6.00 0.18 26.92
C GLU A 154 -5.69 1.18 25.78
N ARG A 155 -5.95 2.48 25.99
CA ARG A 155 -5.66 3.57 25.03
C ARG A 155 -4.40 4.36 25.36
N PHE A 156 -3.59 3.89 26.31
CA PHE A 156 -2.39 4.61 26.77
C PHE A 156 -1.27 4.62 25.73
N GLY A 157 -1.22 3.62 24.85
CA GLY A 157 -0.29 3.51 23.73
C GLY A 157 -0.80 2.51 22.70
N ARG A 158 -0.13 2.39 21.55
CA ARG A 158 -0.50 1.38 20.54
C ARG A 158 0.13 0.03 20.92
N ALA A 159 -0.67 -1.04 20.88
CA ALA A 159 -0.26 -2.38 21.29
C ALA A 159 0.69 -3.07 20.29
N GLU A 160 0.51 -2.83 18.99
CA GLU A 160 1.21 -3.59 17.94
C GLU A 160 2.45 -2.87 17.38
N GLY A 161 3.39 -3.66 16.87
CA GLY A 161 4.56 -3.22 16.12
C GLY A 161 5.50 -2.32 16.92
N PHE A 162 5.75 -2.63 18.20
CA PHE A 162 6.55 -1.76 19.08
C PHE A 162 7.97 -1.53 18.52
N TYR A 163 8.72 -2.60 18.25
CA TYR A 163 10.10 -2.48 17.77
C TYR A 163 10.21 -1.97 16.33
N ALA A 164 9.24 -2.26 15.46
CA ALA A 164 9.18 -1.66 14.13
C ALA A 164 9.08 -0.12 14.22
N ARG A 165 8.13 0.37 15.03
CA ARG A 165 7.95 1.81 15.27
C ARG A 165 9.16 2.45 15.96
N GLN A 166 9.73 1.78 16.96
CA GLN A 166 10.93 2.28 17.64
C GLN A 166 12.12 2.36 16.68
N THR A 167 12.30 1.37 15.81
CA THR A 167 13.38 1.38 14.80
C THR A 167 13.26 2.59 13.87
N GLU A 168 12.07 2.84 13.30
CA GLU A 168 11.86 4.01 12.42
C GLU A 168 12.00 5.34 13.16
N THR A 169 11.52 5.39 14.41
CA THR A 169 11.63 6.59 15.26
C THR A 169 13.09 6.93 15.51
N TRP A 170 13.89 5.96 15.95
CA TRP A 170 15.31 6.18 16.23
C TRP A 170 16.13 6.41 14.95
N ALA A 171 15.79 5.76 13.84
CA ALA A 171 16.42 6.05 12.54
C ALA A 171 16.22 7.52 12.15
N THR A 172 14.97 8.00 12.19
CA THR A 172 14.62 9.39 11.88
C THR A 172 15.31 10.38 12.83
N ILE A 173 15.32 10.07 14.13
CA ILE A 173 15.97 10.91 15.15
C ILE A 173 17.47 11.02 14.87
N CYS A 174 18.18 9.90 14.67
CA CYS A 174 19.62 9.90 14.45
C CYS A 174 20.01 10.61 13.14
N GLU A 175 19.26 10.38 12.05
CA GLU A 175 19.45 11.09 10.77
C GLU A 175 19.24 12.61 10.92
N SER A 176 18.24 13.03 11.69
CA SER A 176 18.00 14.45 11.94
C SER A 176 19.11 15.09 12.78
N GLN A 177 19.60 14.38 13.80
CA GLN A 177 20.63 14.86 14.71
C GLN A 177 22.02 14.88 14.05
N ALA A 178 22.30 13.95 13.13
CA ALA A 178 23.53 13.93 12.35
C ALA A 178 23.74 15.21 11.51
N LYS A 179 22.64 15.85 11.09
CA LYS A 179 22.64 17.08 10.30
C LYS A 179 22.87 18.36 11.11
N ALA A 180 22.80 18.29 12.44
CA ALA A 180 23.07 19.44 13.29
C ALA A 180 24.53 19.87 13.13
N VAL A 181 24.78 21.18 13.03
CA VAL A 181 26.11 21.76 12.80
C VAL A 181 26.60 22.45 14.07
N ASP A 182 27.87 22.24 14.42
CA ASP A 182 28.48 22.93 15.55
C ASP A 182 28.77 24.39 15.20
N VAL A 183 28.33 25.28 16.08
CA VAL A 183 28.34 26.73 15.86
C VAL A 183 29.76 27.31 15.78
N GLU A 184 30.76 26.66 16.39
CA GLU A 184 32.15 27.15 16.39
C GLU A 184 33.00 26.53 15.27
N THR A 185 32.86 25.23 15.03
CA THR A 185 33.67 24.50 14.04
C THR A 185 33.06 24.50 12.64
N GLY A 186 31.75 24.73 12.52
CA GLY A 186 31.03 24.64 11.24
C GLY A 186 30.87 23.21 10.71
N GLU A 187 31.28 22.20 11.49
CA GLU A 187 31.19 20.79 11.09
C GLU A 187 29.87 20.16 11.57
N PRO A 188 29.25 19.27 10.78
CA PRO A 188 28.11 18.50 11.22
C PRO A 188 28.50 17.49 12.30
N VAL A 189 27.57 17.17 13.22
CA VAL A 189 27.74 16.15 14.26
C VAL A 189 28.10 14.78 13.67
N GLY A 190 27.60 14.50 12.46
CA GLY A 190 27.91 13.32 11.67
C GLY A 190 27.03 12.12 12.01
N GLN A 191 26.98 11.16 11.08
CA GLN A 191 26.24 9.91 11.24
C GLN A 191 26.96 8.98 12.23
N LEU A 192 26.19 8.15 12.95
CA LEU A 192 26.77 7.09 13.78
C LEU A 192 27.49 6.04 12.88
N PRO A 193 28.61 5.46 13.35
CA PRO A 193 29.23 4.31 12.69
C PRO A 193 28.24 3.15 12.48
N HIS A 194 28.37 2.43 11.37
CA HIS A 194 27.54 1.27 11.01
C HIS A 194 26.03 1.51 11.06
N PHE A 195 25.58 2.75 10.90
CA PHE A 195 24.19 3.13 11.08
C PHE A 195 23.26 2.40 10.10
N GLU A 196 23.62 2.34 8.82
CA GLU A 196 22.79 1.66 7.81
C GLU A 196 22.70 0.16 8.08
N GLU A 197 23.80 -0.47 8.49
CA GLU A 197 23.83 -1.89 8.84
C GLU A 197 23.01 -2.20 10.10
N LEU A 198 23.10 -1.35 11.12
CA LEU A 198 22.33 -1.46 12.36
C LEU A 198 20.83 -1.28 12.10
N VAL A 199 20.45 -0.20 11.41
CA VAL A 199 19.05 0.05 11.04
C VAL A 199 18.53 -1.08 10.14
N GLY A 200 19.32 -1.55 9.19
CA GLY A 200 19.00 -2.71 8.36
C GLY A 200 18.79 -3.99 9.19
N PHE A 201 19.64 -4.24 10.19
CA PHE A 201 19.49 -5.38 11.11
C PHE A 201 18.21 -5.30 11.95
N PHE A 202 17.84 -4.13 12.48
CA PHE A 202 16.62 -3.98 13.28
C PHE A 202 15.33 -3.93 12.42
N ARG A 203 15.44 -3.50 11.16
CA ARG A 203 14.36 -3.56 10.15
C ARG A 203 14.07 -4.98 9.68
N ASP A 204 15.03 -5.90 9.74
CA ASP A 204 14.83 -7.29 9.35
C ASP A 204 13.84 -8.00 10.29
N GLU A 205 12.66 -8.32 9.76
CA GLU A 205 11.58 -8.94 10.51
C GLU A 205 11.90 -10.37 10.96
N ARG A 206 12.81 -11.07 10.26
CA ARG A 206 13.22 -12.44 10.60
C ARG A 206 14.03 -12.47 11.88
N LEU A 207 14.78 -11.40 12.14
CA LEU A 207 15.66 -11.27 13.29
C LEU A 207 14.96 -10.60 14.49
N ARG A 208 13.86 -9.88 14.24
CA ARG A 208 13.09 -9.15 15.25
C ARG A 208 12.43 -10.09 16.28
N PRO A 209 12.32 -9.67 17.56
CA PRO A 209 11.53 -10.38 18.56
C PRO A 209 10.05 -10.43 18.17
N ARG A 210 9.36 -11.51 18.57
CA ARG A 210 7.90 -11.63 18.37
C ARG A 210 7.17 -10.51 19.10
N ASP A 211 6.13 -9.96 18.47
CA ASP A 211 5.42 -8.83 19.05
C ASP A 211 4.70 -9.21 20.36
N ARG A 212 4.76 -8.31 21.33
CA ARG A 212 4.15 -8.47 22.65
C ARG A 212 3.84 -7.08 23.20
N ALA A 213 2.66 -6.94 23.79
CA ALA A 213 2.18 -5.68 24.33
C ALA A 213 1.94 -5.80 25.83
N THR A 214 2.74 -5.07 26.62
CA THR A 214 2.53 -4.86 28.05
C THR A 214 2.66 -3.38 28.37
N LEU A 215 2.29 -2.98 29.59
CA LEU A 215 2.74 -1.68 30.09
C LEU A 215 4.27 -1.73 30.22
N VAL A 216 4.96 -0.77 29.63
CA VAL A 216 6.41 -0.59 29.77
C VAL A 216 6.68 0.78 30.39
N HIS A 217 7.63 0.82 31.31
CA HIS A 217 8.11 2.03 31.96
C HIS A 217 8.88 2.93 30.98
N GLY A 218 9.68 2.34 30.09
CA GLY A 218 10.48 3.03 29.08
C GLY A 218 11.87 3.48 29.57
N ASP A 219 12.01 3.70 30.89
CA ASP A 219 13.29 3.98 31.57
C ASP A 219 13.44 3.19 32.88
N TYR A 220 13.13 1.89 32.88
CA TYR A 220 13.26 1.10 34.11
C TYR A 220 14.74 0.86 34.46
N LYS A 221 15.20 1.36 35.61
CA LYS A 221 16.59 1.28 36.08
C LYS A 221 16.67 1.52 37.60
N ILE A 222 17.80 1.17 38.22
CA ILE A 222 17.95 1.12 39.68
C ILE A 222 17.73 2.48 40.36
N ASP A 223 18.21 3.58 39.77
CA ASP A 223 18.05 4.94 40.30
C ASP A 223 16.62 5.48 40.18
N ASN A 224 15.76 4.81 39.40
CA ASN A 224 14.33 5.08 39.34
C ASN A 224 13.50 4.24 40.34
N LEU A 225 14.16 3.45 41.20
CA LEU A 225 13.50 2.65 42.24
C LEU A 225 13.76 3.23 43.63
N VAL A 226 12.68 3.32 44.41
CA VAL A 226 12.73 3.61 45.84
C VAL A 226 12.67 2.29 46.58
N PHE A 227 13.72 1.98 47.33
CA PHE A 227 13.78 0.82 48.20
C PHE A 227 13.36 1.19 49.63
N ASP A 228 12.84 0.23 50.39
CA ASP A 228 12.61 0.41 51.81
C ASP A 228 13.91 0.75 52.56
N LYS A 229 13.81 1.50 53.66
CA LYS A 229 14.98 1.93 54.44
C LYS A 229 15.77 0.80 55.06
N LYS A 230 15.10 -0.30 55.40
CA LYS A 230 15.65 -1.41 56.17
C LYS A 230 15.60 -2.73 55.40
N GLU A 231 14.60 -2.91 54.54
CA GLU A 231 14.38 -4.15 53.80
C GLU A 231 14.80 -4.01 52.32
N ALA A 232 15.11 -5.14 51.68
CA ALA A 232 15.37 -5.22 50.25
C ALA A 232 14.05 -5.31 49.46
N LYS A 233 13.16 -4.34 49.68
CA LYS A 233 11.83 -4.24 49.07
C LYS A 233 11.71 -2.96 48.24
N VAL A 234 11.18 -3.02 47.03
CA VAL A 234 10.85 -1.81 46.26
C VAL A 234 9.50 -1.28 46.73
N ILE A 235 9.48 -0.01 47.16
CA ILE A 235 8.28 0.69 47.64
C ILE A 235 7.76 1.72 46.62
N GLY A 236 8.52 2.01 45.55
CA GLY A 236 8.03 2.83 44.45
C GLY A 236 8.90 2.81 43.20
N ILE A 237 8.25 2.84 42.04
CA ILE A 237 8.85 3.11 40.74
C ILE A 237 8.58 4.58 40.39
N LEU A 238 9.64 5.32 40.06
CA LEU A 238 9.60 6.75 39.73
C LEU A 238 9.84 6.99 38.23
N ASP A 239 9.48 8.19 37.78
CA ASP A 239 9.80 8.72 36.45
C ASP A 239 9.09 8.07 35.25
N TRP A 240 7.76 8.11 35.29
CA TRP A 240 6.87 7.48 34.31
C TRP A 240 6.70 8.26 32.99
N GLU A 241 7.54 9.26 32.72
CA GLU A 241 7.34 10.18 31.59
C GLU A 241 7.45 9.49 30.22
N MET A 242 8.24 8.41 30.13
CA MET A 242 8.44 7.62 28.91
C MET A 242 7.55 6.38 28.83
N SER A 243 6.64 6.20 29.79
CA SER A 243 5.82 5.00 29.86
C SER A 243 4.83 4.90 28.69
N THR A 244 4.62 3.68 28.20
CA THR A 244 3.73 3.40 27.07
C THR A 244 3.28 1.93 27.10
N ILE A 245 2.38 1.57 26.19
CA ILE A 245 2.18 0.18 25.81
C ILE A 245 3.27 -0.20 24.81
N GLY A 246 4.00 -1.28 25.08
CA GLY A 246 5.17 -1.69 24.31
C GLY A 246 5.68 -3.09 24.66
N HIS A 247 6.87 -3.42 24.16
CA HIS A 247 7.43 -4.75 24.33
C HIS A 247 8.27 -4.86 25.63
N PRO A 248 8.00 -5.83 26.52
CA PRO A 248 8.65 -5.92 27.84
C PRO A 248 10.17 -6.14 27.79
N LEU A 249 10.68 -6.71 26.69
CA LEU A 249 12.11 -6.82 26.43
C LEU A 249 12.83 -5.46 26.51
N SER A 250 12.16 -4.35 26.19
CA SER A 250 12.74 -3.00 26.23
C SER A 250 13.21 -2.63 27.64
N ASP A 251 12.37 -2.80 28.65
CA ASP A 251 12.72 -2.46 30.03
C ASP A 251 13.70 -3.46 30.63
N ILE A 252 13.60 -4.75 30.26
CA ILE A 252 14.59 -5.77 30.67
C ILE A 252 15.98 -5.41 30.16
N CYS A 253 16.08 -5.06 28.87
CA CYS A 253 17.35 -4.66 28.27
C CYS A 253 17.87 -3.36 28.89
N ASN A 254 16.98 -2.42 29.25
CA ASN A 254 17.36 -1.20 29.96
C ASN A 254 17.97 -1.51 31.34
N LEU A 255 17.32 -2.37 32.13
CA LEU A 255 17.78 -2.78 33.46
C LEU A 255 19.17 -3.41 33.45
N ILE A 256 19.47 -4.25 32.45
CA ILE A 256 20.75 -4.96 32.34
C ILE A 256 21.82 -4.22 31.51
N THR A 257 21.54 -3.00 31.05
CA THR A 257 22.43 -2.25 30.14
C THR A 257 23.86 -2.14 30.66
N GLN A 258 24.04 -1.86 31.96
CA GLN A 258 25.37 -1.65 32.55
C GLN A 258 26.26 -2.90 32.44
N PHE A 259 25.68 -4.10 32.50
CA PHE A 259 26.41 -5.35 32.31
C PHE A 259 26.92 -5.52 30.88
N TYR A 260 26.15 -5.06 29.89
CA TYR A 260 26.59 -5.06 28.50
C TYR A 260 27.65 -4.00 28.26
N LEU A 261 27.46 -2.77 28.74
CA LEU A 261 28.44 -1.68 28.60
C LEU A 261 29.80 -2.04 29.20
N ALA A 262 29.84 -2.82 30.28
CA ALA A 262 31.07 -3.30 30.89
C ALA A 262 31.92 -4.21 29.99
N ARG A 263 31.33 -4.83 28.96
CA ARG A 263 32.02 -5.67 27.98
C ARG A 263 32.84 -4.85 26.97
N SER A 264 32.54 -3.56 26.78
CA SER A 264 33.19 -2.72 25.78
C SER A 264 33.87 -1.48 26.40
N PRO A 265 35.21 -1.40 26.38
CA PRO A 265 35.93 -0.23 26.87
C PRO A 265 35.53 1.06 26.12
N GLY A 266 35.18 2.12 26.85
CA GLY A 266 34.80 3.42 26.26
C GLY A 266 33.34 3.54 25.83
N ALA A 267 32.53 2.48 25.92
CA ALA A 267 31.08 2.53 25.67
C ALA A 267 30.27 3.04 26.88
N SER A 268 30.89 3.20 28.07
CA SER A 268 30.24 3.74 29.25
C SER A 268 30.70 5.17 29.56
N ALA A 269 29.74 6.04 29.89
CA ALA A 269 29.99 7.35 30.45
C ALA A 269 30.24 7.31 31.98
N TYR A 270 30.43 6.12 32.57
CA TYR A 270 30.74 5.95 33.99
C TYR A 270 32.08 5.23 34.16
N ALA A 271 32.95 5.78 35.01
CA ALA A 271 34.32 5.29 35.22
C ALA A 271 34.38 3.85 35.78
N ASP A 272 33.35 3.43 36.53
CA ASP A 272 33.32 2.16 37.27
C ASP A 272 32.60 1.01 36.54
N SER A 273 32.32 1.16 35.25
CA SER A 273 31.60 0.15 34.45
C SER A 273 32.25 -1.24 34.47
N ALA A 274 33.57 -1.34 34.61
CA ALA A 274 34.29 -2.61 34.72
C ALA A 274 33.88 -3.46 35.94
N ASN A 275 33.31 -2.85 36.98
CA ASN A 275 32.86 -3.55 38.19
C ASN A 275 31.58 -4.38 37.97
N PHE A 276 30.89 -4.23 36.83
CA PHE A 276 29.77 -5.08 36.43
C PHE A 276 30.20 -6.40 35.76
N LEU A 277 31.50 -6.57 35.45
CA LEU A 277 32.01 -7.82 34.88
C LEU A 277 31.90 -8.99 35.89
N PRO A 278 31.76 -10.24 35.40
CA PRO A 278 31.63 -11.41 36.25
C PRO A 278 32.71 -11.49 37.34
N GLY A 279 32.27 -11.63 38.60
CA GLY A 279 33.16 -11.84 39.75
C GLY A 279 33.88 -10.60 40.28
N LYS A 280 33.68 -9.40 39.70
CA LYS A 280 34.34 -8.16 40.17
C LYS A 280 33.69 -7.57 41.42
N THR A 281 32.37 -7.57 41.49
CA THR A 281 31.60 -7.04 42.63
C THR A 281 30.89 -8.19 43.36
N PRO A 282 31.27 -8.52 44.61
CA PRO A 282 30.65 -9.61 45.36
C PRO A 282 29.12 -9.44 45.49
N GLY A 283 28.32 -10.47 45.22
CA GLY A 283 26.86 -10.40 45.36
C GLY A 283 26.13 -9.52 44.34
N LEU A 284 26.80 -9.06 43.28
CA LEU A 284 26.14 -8.50 42.10
C LEU A 284 25.70 -9.65 41.17
N PRO A 285 24.41 -9.81 40.86
CA PRO A 285 23.95 -10.90 40.00
C PRO A 285 24.38 -10.67 38.55
N GLN A 286 24.50 -11.77 37.79
CA GLN A 286 24.75 -11.71 36.36
C GLN A 286 23.43 -11.62 35.56
N PRO A 287 23.45 -11.14 34.31
CA PRO A 287 22.23 -10.97 33.50
C PRO A 287 21.33 -12.20 33.44
N ASP A 288 21.88 -13.40 33.30
CA ASP A 288 21.10 -14.65 33.26
C ASP A 288 20.30 -14.91 34.55
N GLN A 289 20.86 -14.53 35.71
CA GLN A 289 20.21 -14.67 37.01
C GLN A 289 19.08 -13.65 37.17
N ILE A 290 19.29 -12.41 36.70
CA ILE A 290 18.27 -11.35 36.69
C ILE A 290 17.10 -11.77 35.79
N VAL A 291 17.42 -12.26 34.58
CA VAL A 291 16.42 -12.74 33.62
C VAL A 291 15.65 -13.94 34.20
N GLN A 292 16.34 -14.87 34.87
CA GLN A 292 15.66 -15.98 35.54
C GLN A 292 14.62 -15.51 36.56
N TRP A 293 14.97 -14.60 37.47
CA TRP A 293 14.02 -14.08 38.47
C TRP A 293 12.85 -13.33 37.83
N TYR A 294 13.11 -12.64 36.73
CA TYR A 294 12.04 -11.99 35.96
C TYR A 294 11.10 -13.01 35.32
N THR A 295 11.62 -14.07 34.70
CA THR A 295 10.82 -15.12 34.05
C THR A 295 9.97 -15.89 35.04
N GLU A 296 10.49 -16.18 36.24
CA GLU A 296 9.75 -16.85 37.32
C GLU A 296 8.45 -16.12 37.70
N VAL A 297 8.45 -14.78 37.65
CA VAL A 297 7.29 -13.97 38.06
C VAL A 297 6.42 -13.56 36.86
N SER A 298 7.02 -13.20 35.73
CA SER A 298 6.28 -12.70 34.56
C SER A 298 5.70 -13.80 33.67
N GLY A 299 6.20 -15.04 33.77
CA GLY A 299 5.87 -16.13 32.85
C GLY A 299 6.42 -15.92 31.42
N TYR A 300 7.25 -14.90 31.20
CA TYR A 300 7.88 -14.60 29.91
C TYR A 300 9.40 -14.85 30.00
N ASP A 301 9.93 -15.69 29.11
CA ASP A 301 11.38 -15.91 28.96
C ASP A 301 11.95 -15.01 27.85
N PRO A 302 12.71 -13.94 28.18
CA PRO A 302 13.31 -13.05 27.19
C PRO A 302 14.64 -13.57 26.63
N ARG A 303 15.21 -14.68 27.12
CA ARG A 303 16.54 -15.17 26.70
C ARG A 303 16.68 -15.36 25.19
N PRO A 304 15.69 -15.90 24.45
CA PRO A 304 15.83 -16.12 22.99
C PRO A 304 16.06 -14.84 22.19
N ASP A 305 15.54 -13.71 22.68
CA ASP A 305 15.59 -12.41 22.00
C ASP A 305 16.52 -11.41 22.70
N LEU A 306 17.20 -11.82 23.79
CA LEU A 306 17.99 -10.94 24.65
C LEU A 306 19.16 -10.29 23.91
N ALA A 307 19.86 -11.05 23.07
CA ALA A 307 20.97 -10.53 22.27
C ALA A 307 20.51 -9.44 21.28
N TRP A 308 19.37 -9.65 20.64
CA TRP A 308 18.77 -8.65 19.74
C TRP A 308 18.32 -7.42 20.52
N GLY A 309 17.63 -7.61 21.65
CA GLY A 309 17.15 -6.53 22.50
C GLY A 309 18.27 -5.69 23.10
N ALA A 310 19.36 -6.33 23.51
CA ALA A 310 20.55 -5.65 24.01
C ALA A 310 21.20 -4.81 22.91
N ALA A 311 21.39 -5.36 21.71
CA ALA A 311 21.89 -4.60 20.56
C ALA A 311 21.03 -3.37 20.27
N PHE A 312 19.70 -3.53 20.26
CA PHE A 312 18.76 -2.42 20.05
C PHE A 312 18.87 -1.35 21.14
N ASN A 313 19.00 -1.75 22.40
CA ASN A 313 19.09 -0.81 23.52
C ASN A 313 20.42 -0.04 23.51
N ILE A 314 21.54 -0.67 23.16
CA ILE A 314 22.83 0.02 22.98
C ILE A 314 22.78 0.99 21.79
N PHE A 315 22.15 0.61 20.68
CA PHE A 315 21.92 1.51 19.54
C PHE A 315 21.07 2.74 19.94
N LYS A 316 19.97 2.52 20.66
CA LYS A 316 19.14 3.58 21.24
C LYS A 316 19.99 4.52 22.11
N LEU A 317 20.87 3.99 22.95
CA LEU A 317 21.75 4.78 23.81
C LEU A 317 22.77 5.61 23.00
N ALA A 318 23.30 5.05 21.91
CA ALA A 318 24.16 5.79 20.98
C ALA A 318 23.41 6.98 20.36
N GLY A 319 22.15 6.79 19.94
CA GLY A 319 21.27 7.85 19.45
C GLY A 319 20.98 8.93 20.50
N VAL A 320 20.73 8.55 21.76
CA VAL A 320 20.59 9.52 22.86
C VAL A 320 21.84 10.39 23.02
N CYS A 321 23.03 9.76 22.97
CA CYS A 321 24.32 10.46 23.06
C CYS A 321 24.54 11.39 21.84
N GLN A 322 24.14 10.96 20.65
CA GLN A 322 24.16 11.80 19.44
C GLN A 322 23.25 13.02 19.58
N GLY A 323 22.07 12.88 20.19
CA GLY A 323 21.18 14.00 20.49
C GLY A 323 21.76 15.00 21.49
N ILE A 324 22.53 14.53 22.48
CA ILE A 324 23.30 15.42 23.37
C ILE A 324 24.38 16.16 22.58
N ALA A 325 25.07 15.48 21.66
CA ALA A 325 26.06 16.11 20.77
C ALA A 325 25.44 17.19 19.87
N ALA A 326 24.27 16.94 19.29
CA ALA A 326 23.52 17.91 18.49
C ALA A 326 23.11 19.16 19.29
N ARG A 327 22.64 18.99 20.53
CA ARG A 327 22.31 20.12 21.41
C ARG A 327 23.54 20.88 21.86
N TYR A 328 24.66 20.21 22.11
CA TYR A 328 25.92 20.85 22.44
C TYR A 328 26.46 21.65 21.25
N ALA A 329 26.43 21.08 20.05
CA ALA A 329 26.78 21.72 18.78
C ALA A 329 25.99 23.04 18.58
N ALA A 330 24.69 23.01 18.86
CA ALA A 330 23.81 24.18 18.82
C ALA A 330 23.91 25.13 20.04
N ARG A 331 24.84 24.88 20.99
CA ARG A 331 25.02 25.62 22.25
C ARG A 331 23.77 25.68 23.15
N GLN A 332 22.90 24.67 23.02
CA GLN A 332 21.69 24.48 23.85
C GLN A 332 21.95 23.63 25.10
N ALA A 333 23.11 22.96 25.20
CA ALA A 333 23.54 22.21 26.37
C ALA A 333 24.99 22.56 26.74
N SER A 334 25.21 23.03 27.98
CA SER A 334 26.51 23.57 28.44
C SER A 334 27.13 22.81 29.63
N SER A 335 26.62 21.62 29.98
CA SER A 335 27.14 20.87 31.14
C SER A 335 28.49 20.21 30.85
N ALA A 336 29.40 20.19 31.85
CA ALA A 336 30.68 19.49 31.75
C ALA A 336 30.52 17.98 31.45
N LYS A 337 29.40 17.37 31.89
CA LYS A 337 29.03 15.98 31.58
C LYS A 337 28.65 15.78 30.10
N ALA A 338 28.18 16.81 29.39
CA ALA A 338 27.78 16.69 27.98
C ALA A 338 28.95 16.23 27.10
N ARG A 339 30.17 16.73 27.34
CA ARG A 339 31.37 16.31 26.60
C ARG A 339 31.66 14.81 26.72
N MET A 340 31.43 14.23 27.89
CA MET A 340 31.63 12.80 28.12
C MET A 340 30.65 11.94 27.32
N TYR A 341 29.38 12.35 27.23
CA TYR A 341 28.37 11.69 26.40
C TYR A 341 28.65 11.83 24.89
N ILE A 342 29.26 12.95 24.48
CA ILE A 342 29.64 13.18 23.08
C ILE A 342 30.73 12.20 22.62
N HIS A 343 31.72 11.93 23.47
CA HIS A 343 32.82 11.01 23.14
C HIS A 343 32.42 9.53 23.18
N THR A 344 31.41 9.17 23.98
CA THR A 344 30.94 7.78 24.12
C THR A 344 30.02 7.31 22.99
N ARG A 345 29.47 8.23 22.16
CA ARG A 345 28.52 7.89 21.09
C ARG A 345 29.09 6.92 20.04
N VAL A 346 30.36 7.07 19.68
CA VAL A 346 31.02 6.27 18.62
C VAL A 346 31.29 4.85 19.13
N PRO A 347 31.95 4.64 20.30
CA PRO A 347 32.10 3.32 20.89
C PRO A 347 30.77 2.59 21.12
N LEU A 348 29.71 3.31 21.50
CA LEU A 348 28.37 2.73 21.66
C LEU A 348 27.80 2.20 20.34
N ALA A 349 27.96 2.93 19.24
CA ALA A 349 27.49 2.49 17.93
C ALA A 349 28.27 1.28 17.41
N GLU A 350 29.60 1.28 17.57
CA GLU A 350 30.44 0.13 17.24
C GLU A 350 30.05 -1.11 18.05
N PHE A 351 29.86 -0.95 19.36
CA PHE A 351 29.46 -2.04 20.24
C PHE A 351 28.04 -2.56 19.94
N ALA A 352 27.09 -1.67 19.60
CA ALA A 352 25.77 -2.09 19.15
C ALA A 352 25.85 -2.97 17.89
N TRP A 353 26.76 -2.63 16.97
CA TRP A 353 26.96 -3.39 15.74
C TRP A 353 27.59 -4.76 15.99
N GLU A 354 28.57 -4.84 16.90
CA GLU A 354 29.13 -6.13 17.36
C GLU A 354 28.04 -7.03 17.95
N LEU A 355 27.20 -6.50 18.86
CA LEU A 355 26.09 -7.25 19.45
C LEU A 355 25.05 -7.68 18.39
N ALA A 356 24.76 -6.83 17.40
CA ALA A 356 23.86 -7.16 16.30
C ALA A 356 24.41 -8.31 15.44
N ARG A 357 25.74 -8.36 15.22
CA ARG A 357 26.40 -9.46 14.53
C ARG A 357 26.32 -10.75 15.33
N GLU A 358 26.65 -10.71 16.62
CA GLU A 358 26.53 -11.86 17.53
C GLU A 358 25.08 -12.43 17.51
N ALA A 359 24.08 -11.56 17.58
CA ALA A 359 22.67 -11.93 17.53
C ALA A 359 22.27 -12.55 16.18
N ARG A 360 22.79 -12.03 15.07
CA ARG A 360 22.56 -12.58 13.72
C ARG A 360 23.14 -13.99 13.59
N ASP A 361 24.36 -14.20 14.07
CA ASP A 361 25.05 -15.49 13.99
C ASP A 361 24.36 -16.54 14.87
N ALA A 362 23.90 -16.16 16.07
CA ALA A 362 23.13 -17.04 16.96
C ALA A 362 21.80 -17.50 16.32
N LYS A 363 21.01 -16.58 15.74
CA LYS A 363 19.76 -16.93 15.03
C LYS A 363 20.03 -17.69 13.73
N GLY A 364 21.15 -17.44 13.05
CA GLY A 364 21.58 -18.19 11.87
C GLY A 364 21.96 -19.65 12.16
N VAL A 365 22.53 -19.93 13.34
CA VAL A 365 22.81 -21.28 13.82
C VAL A 365 21.52 -22.01 14.24
N GLU A 366 20.59 -21.34 14.93
CA GLU A 366 19.26 -21.90 15.23
C GLU A 366 18.44 -22.16 13.96
N ALA A 367 18.50 -21.28 12.96
CA ALA A 367 17.86 -21.50 11.65
C ALA A 367 18.48 -22.72 10.95
N LYS A 368 19.81 -22.88 10.96
CA LYS A 368 20.50 -24.08 10.44
C LYS A 368 20.18 -25.35 11.23
N LEU A 369 19.87 -25.27 12.53
CA LEU A 369 19.43 -26.39 13.36
C LEU A 369 17.94 -26.72 13.18
N ARG A 370 17.07 -25.72 12.96
CA ARG A 370 15.66 -25.93 12.59
C ARG A 370 15.50 -26.47 11.17
N ILE A 371 16.40 -26.10 10.25
CA ILE A 371 16.49 -26.68 8.90
C ILE A 371 16.99 -28.14 8.95
N ARG A 372 17.59 -28.60 10.05
CA ARG A 372 18.05 -29.99 10.25
C ARG A 372 17.02 -30.95 10.85
N VAL A 373 15.74 -30.57 11.01
CA VAL A 373 14.66 -31.48 11.46
C VAL A 373 13.57 -31.69 10.39
N SER A 374 13.92 -31.48 9.12
CA SER A 374 13.16 -32.01 7.98
C SER A 374 14.12 -32.27 6.81
N GLU A 375 15.16 -33.05 7.06
CA GLU A 375 15.95 -33.69 6.01
C GLU A 375 15.61 -35.19 6.02
N ASP A 376 14.59 -35.56 5.26
CA ASP A 376 14.52 -36.84 4.58
C ASP A 376 13.71 -36.69 3.29
N ALA A 377 14.34 -36.09 2.28
CA ALA A 377 14.19 -36.48 0.88
C ALA A 377 15.38 -35.88 0.10
N PRO A 378 16.36 -36.68 -0.32
CA PRO A 378 17.57 -36.16 -0.94
C PRO A 378 17.30 -35.70 -2.36
N ASP A 379 18.00 -34.63 -2.73
CA ASP A 379 18.17 -34.11 -4.08
C ASP A 379 18.86 -35.18 -4.94
N GLU A 380 18.08 -36.04 -5.58
CA GLU A 380 18.61 -37.08 -6.46
C GLU A 380 18.55 -36.59 -7.92
N ARG A 381 19.73 -36.22 -8.45
CA ARG A 381 20.00 -36.34 -9.88
C ARG A 381 19.80 -37.80 -10.29
N ARG A 382 18.58 -38.20 -10.65
CA ARG A 382 18.34 -39.50 -11.30
C ARG A 382 18.64 -39.42 -12.80
N PRO A 383 19.36 -40.40 -13.35
CA PRO A 383 19.53 -40.55 -14.78
C PRO A 383 18.26 -41.10 -15.44
N LEU A 384 18.25 -40.92 -16.76
CA LEU A 384 17.33 -41.46 -17.77
C LEU A 384 16.81 -42.87 -17.41
N LEU A 385 15.49 -43.06 -17.54
CA LEU A 385 14.73 -44.33 -17.46
C LEU A 385 14.02 -44.61 -16.12
N SER A 386 12.92 -43.91 -15.86
CA SER A 386 11.75 -44.52 -15.19
C SER A 386 10.47 -43.93 -15.77
N ARG A 387 9.90 -44.65 -16.73
CA ARG A 387 8.54 -44.44 -17.22
C ARG A 387 7.57 -44.78 -16.09
N LEU A 388 6.86 -43.78 -15.57
CA LEU A 388 5.52 -44.01 -15.02
C LEU A 388 4.56 -43.39 -16.02
N SER A 389 3.83 -44.28 -16.67
CA SER A 389 2.75 -44.03 -17.60
C SER A 389 1.69 -43.14 -16.94
N THR A 390 1.50 -41.93 -17.46
CA THR A 390 0.18 -41.32 -17.47
C THR A 390 -0.67 -42.09 -18.47
N GLU A 391 -1.75 -42.68 -17.97
CA GLU A 391 -2.76 -43.30 -18.82
C GLU A 391 -3.41 -42.29 -19.76
N ARG A 392 -3.87 -42.82 -20.89
CA ARG A 392 -4.15 -42.15 -22.17
C ARG A 392 -5.16 -41.00 -22.11
N ALA A 393 -4.84 -39.94 -22.86
CA ALA A 393 -5.80 -39.38 -23.82
C ALA A 393 -5.08 -39.05 -25.13
N ALA A 394 -5.66 -39.55 -26.23
CA ALA A 394 -5.07 -39.64 -27.55
C ALA A 394 -5.12 -38.29 -28.28
N ASN A 395 -3.99 -37.57 -28.33
CA ASN A 395 -3.50 -36.83 -29.51
C ASN A 395 -2.21 -36.06 -29.15
N GLY A 396 -1.07 -36.74 -29.24
CA GLY A 396 0.01 -36.27 -30.11
C GLY A 396 0.95 -35.13 -29.71
N GLU A 397 0.98 -34.59 -28.48
CA GLU A 397 2.13 -33.75 -28.06
C GLU A 397 2.55 -34.04 -26.60
N HIS A 398 3.62 -34.83 -26.44
CA HIS A 398 4.24 -35.11 -25.15
C HIS A 398 5.07 -33.89 -24.69
N VAL A 399 4.52 -33.05 -23.82
CA VAL A 399 5.30 -32.05 -23.08
C VAL A 399 5.97 -32.76 -21.90
N PHE A 400 7.30 -32.88 -21.95
CA PHE A 400 8.09 -33.42 -20.83
C PHE A 400 8.12 -32.41 -19.69
N SER A 401 7.10 -32.43 -18.82
CA SER A 401 7.07 -31.61 -17.61
C SER A 401 8.01 -32.18 -16.54
N CYS A 402 9.00 -31.38 -16.15
CA CYS A 402 9.67 -31.52 -14.85
C CYS A 402 9.01 -30.55 -13.86
N ARG A 403 7.77 -30.82 -13.42
CA ARG A 403 7.14 -30.47 -12.12
C ARG A 403 5.62 -30.49 -12.26
N THR A 404 4.95 -31.26 -11.41
CA THR A 404 3.55 -31.05 -11.04
C THR A 404 3.40 -29.64 -10.44
N ASN A 405 2.26 -28.98 -10.67
CA ASN A 405 1.95 -27.69 -10.03
C ASN A 405 2.21 -27.82 -8.51
N PRO A 406 3.08 -26.98 -7.90
CA PRO A 406 3.46 -27.12 -6.48
C PRO A 406 2.28 -26.93 -5.53
N HIS A 407 1.15 -26.44 -6.03
CA HIS A 407 -0.08 -26.19 -5.29
C HIS A 407 -1.23 -27.09 -5.74
N SER A 408 -0.92 -28.19 -6.42
CA SER A 408 -1.90 -29.17 -6.92
C SER A 408 -2.60 -29.95 -5.81
N ASP A 409 -2.28 -29.71 -4.54
CA ASP A 409 -2.82 -30.27 -3.27
C ASP A 409 -3.87 -29.36 -2.57
N LEU A 410 -4.08 -28.12 -3.05
CA LEU A 410 -5.02 -27.17 -2.44
C LEU A 410 -6.49 -27.41 -2.81
N PRO A 411 -7.46 -27.28 -1.87
CA PRO A 411 -8.88 -27.57 -2.06
C PRO A 411 -9.66 -26.43 -2.74
N VAL A 412 -9.24 -26.04 -3.96
CA VAL A 412 -9.81 -24.90 -4.71
C VAL A 412 -11.30 -25.08 -4.96
N TYR A 413 -11.74 -26.26 -5.44
CA TYR A 413 -13.14 -26.53 -5.76
C TYR A 413 -14.06 -26.33 -4.54
N THR A 414 -13.71 -26.95 -3.41
CA THR A 414 -14.44 -26.81 -2.15
C THR A 414 -14.48 -25.36 -1.66
N ASN A 415 -13.35 -24.64 -1.73
CA ASN A 415 -13.27 -23.26 -1.30
C ASN A 415 -14.10 -22.30 -2.18
N ILE A 416 -14.19 -22.54 -3.50
CA ILE A 416 -15.08 -21.76 -4.39
C ILE A 416 -16.53 -21.85 -3.91
N HIS A 417 -17.04 -23.06 -3.65
CA HIS A 417 -18.42 -23.25 -3.20
C HIS A 417 -18.67 -22.76 -1.76
N ARG A 418 -17.69 -22.94 -0.86
CA ARG A 418 -17.75 -22.41 0.52
C ARG A 418 -17.91 -20.89 0.54
N ILE A 419 -17.04 -20.17 -0.17
CA ILE A 419 -17.09 -18.71 -0.27
C ILE A 419 -18.41 -18.23 -0.86
N ARG A 420 -18.91 -18.92 -1.88
CA ARG A 420 -20.19 -18.58 -2.51
C ARG A 420 -21.34 -18.60 -1.52
N ARG A 421 -21.44 -19.68 -0.73
CA ARG A 421 -22.49 -19.87 0.27
C ARG A 421 -22.43 -18.79 1.34
N ASP A 422 -21.24 -18.55 1.90
CA ASP A 422 -21.01 -17.53 2.95
C ASP A 422 -21.36 -16.11 2.48
N ILE A 423 -21.07 -15.75 1.23
CA ILE A 423 -21.38 -14.41 0.70
C ILE A 423 -22.87 -14.26 0.39
N VAL A 424 -23.52 -15.31 -0.09
CA VAL A 424 -24.96 -15.31 -0.37
C VAL A 424 -25.79 -15.22 0.92
N SER A 425 -25.35 -15.85 2.01
CA SER A 425 -26.06 -15.82 3.31
C SER A 425 -25.96 -14.48 4.03
N VAL A 426 -24.91 -13.70 3.74
CA VAL A 426 -24.64 -12.40 4.40
C VAL A 426 -25.28 -11.22 3.67
N VAL A 427 -25.29 -11.23 2.33
CA VAL A 427 -25.77 -10.11 1.52
C VAL A 427 -27.10 -10.45 0.87
N GLU A 428 -28.17 -9.93 1.46
CA GLU A 428 -29.54 -10.01 0.91
C GLU A 428 -29.97 -8.69 0.23
N ASP A 429 -29.42 -7.55 0.68
CA ASP A 429 -29.77 -6.21 0.20
C ASP A 429 -28.62 -5.53 -0.57
N TYR A 430 -28.97 -4.50 -1.36
CA TYR A 430 -28.01 -3.65 -2.05
C TYR A 430 -27.31 -2.70 -1.09
N LEU A 431 -25.98 -2.71 -1.12
CA LEU A 431 -25.11 -1.78 -0.41
C LEU A 431 -24.10 -1.16 -1.39
N THR A 432 -23.90 0.15 -1.30
CA THR A 432 -22.82 0.84 -2.03
C THR A 432 -21.46 0.52 -1.43
N LEU A 433 -20.38 0.74 -2.19
CA LEU A 433 -19.02 0.53 -1.69
C LEU A 433 -18.72 1.37 -0.44
N GLU A 434 -19.23 2.61 -0.36
CA GLU A 434 -19.05 3.47 0.81
C GLU A 434 -19.76 2.90 2.04
N GLN A 435 -20.98 2.38 1.85
CA GLN A 435 -21.73 1.70 2.92
C GLN A 435 -21.03 0.42 3.36
N LEU A 436 -20.50 -0.40 2.44
CA LEU A 436 -19.70 -1.58 2.80
C LEU A 436 -18.45 -1.19 3.61
N ARG A 437 -17.86 -0.01 3.35
CA ARG A 437 -16.68 0.46 4.09
C ARG A 437 -17.02 1.14 5.42
N ASP A 438 -18.30 1.38 5.71
CA ASP A 438 -18.75 1.95 6.97
C ASP A 438 -18.31 1.08 8.16
N LEU A 439 -18.02 1.73 9.28
CA LEU A 439 -17.45 1.09 10.47
C LEU A 439 -18.35 -0.05 10.98
N LYS A 440 -19.67 0.12 10.92
CA LYS A 440 -20.63 -0.89 11.39
C LYS A 440 -20.51 -2.18 10.57
N ILE A 441 -20.71 -2.11 9.26
CA ILE A 441 -20.65 -3.26 8.35
C ILE A 441 -19.24 -3.88 8.34
N ASN A 442 -18.20 -3.04 8.44
CA ASN A 442 -16.82 -3.51 8.52
C ASN A 442 -16.57 -4.41 9.73
N VAL A 443 -17.05 -4.03 10.92
CA VAL A 443 -16.85 -4.80 12.15
C VAL A 443 -17.77 -6.03 12.20
N THR A 444 -19.02 -5.91 11.74
CA THR A 444 -20.00 -7.01 11.88
C THR A 444 -19.93 -8.05 10.78
N VAL A 445 -19.50 -7.68 9.57
CA VAL A 445 -19.54 -8.55 8.39
C VAL A 445 -18.16 -8.77 7.81
N ILE A 446 -17.44 -7.71 7.44
CA ILE A 446 -16.23 -7.85 6.62
C ILE A 446 -15.08 -8.45 7.42
N ARG A 447 -14.82 -7.95 8.64
CA ARG A 447 -13.72 -8.45 9.47
C ARG A 447 -13.88 -9.94 9.83
N PRO A 448 -15.04 -10.43 10.30
CA PRO A 448 -15.25 -11.85 10.54
C PRO A 448 -15.01 -12.73 9.31
N LEU A 449 -15.49 -12.32 8.13
CA LEU A 449 -15.27 -13.07 6.89
C LEU A 449 -13.79 -13.09 6.48
N VAL A 450 -13.07 -11.96 6.64
CA VAL A 450 -11.63 -11.89 6.37
C VAL A 450 -10.86 -12.78 7.34
N ASP A 451 -11.19 -12.77 8.64
CA ASP A 451 -10.55 -13.62 9.64
C ASP A 451 -10.78 -15.10 9.32
N LYS A 452 -12.04 -15.50 9.06
CA LYS A 452 -12.42 -16.88 8.68
C LYS A 452 -11.62 -17.40 7.49
N PHE A 453 -11.60 -16.64 6.39
CA PHE A 453 -10.94 -17.10 5.16
C PHE A 453 -9.40 -17.02 5.25
N TYR A 454 -8.86 -16.12 6.08
CA TYR A 454 -7.42 -16.03 6.30
C TYR A 454 -6.89 -17.17 7.17
N GLU A 455 -7.65 -17.57 8.21
CA GLU A 455 -7.27 -18.66 9.12
C GLU A 455 -7.15 -20.02 8.44
N LEU A 456 -7.74 -20.21 7.25
CA LEU A 456 -7.55 -21.41 6.43
C LEU A 456 -6.10 -21.62 5.98
N GLY A 457 -5.29 -20.56 5.94
CA GLY A 457 -3.88 -20.63 5.52
C GLY A 457 -3.67 -21.02 4.05
N ASP A 458 -4.73 -20.96 3.23
CA ASP A 458 -4.71 -21.35 1.82
C ASP A 458 -4.49 -20.13 0.90
N ILE A 459 -3.45 -20.19 0.07
CA ILE A 459 -3.08 -19.14 -0.88
C ILE A 459 -4.10 -18.98 -2.03
N SER A 460 -4.89 -20.02 -2.32
CA SER A 460 -5.89 -20.04 -3.39
C SER A 460 -7.16 -19.27 -3.05
N ILE A 461 -7.35 -18.85 -1.79
CA ILE A 461 -8.54 -18.12 -1.33
C ILE A 461 -8.77 -16.82 -2.09
N VAL A 462 -7.69 -16.08 -2.39
CA VAL A 462 -7.77 -14.84 -3.19
C VAL A 462 -8.28 -15.15 -4.60
N TYR A 463 -7.82 -16.24 -5.21
CA TYR A 463 -8.34 -16.72 -6.49
C TYR A 463 -9.83 -17.10 -6.39
N CYS A 464 -10.21 -17.88 -5.37
CA CYS A 464 -11.59 -18.35 -5.18
C CYS A 464 -12.59 -17.18 -4.96
N LEU A 465 -12.18 -16.12 -4.26
CA LEU A 465 -12.97 -14.89 -4.09
C LEU A 465 -13.17 -14.15 -5.42
N LEU A 466 -12.12 -14.05 -6.24
CA LEU A 466 -12.20 -13.40 -7.56
C LEU A 466 -13.01 -14.21 -8.57
N VAL A 467 -12.95 -15.54 -8.48
CA VAL A 467 -13.83 -16.45 -9.26
C VAL A 467 -15.30 -16.26 -8.89
N ASN A 468 -15.61 -16.18 -7.60
CA ASN A 468 -16.97 -15.87 -7.14
C ASN A 468 -17.42 -14.47 -7.57
N ARG A 469 -16.53 -13.48 -7.53
CA ARG A 469 -16.80 -12.14 -8.06
C ARG A 469 -17.18 -12.19 -9.54
N ALA A 470 -16.44 -12.94 -10.36
CA ALA A 470 -16.77 -13.13 -11.78
C ALA A 470 -18.21 -13.65 -11.91
N GLN A 471 -18.54 -14.73 -11.20
CA GLN A 471 -19.86 -15.34 -11.27
C GLN A 471 -20.98 -14.40 -10.82
N PHE A 472 -20.81 -13.61 -9.76
CA PHE A 472 -21.83 -12.65 -9.34
C PHE A 472 -22.06 -11.53 -10.36
N LEU A 473 -21.02 -11.06 -11.05
CA LEU A 473 -21.17 -10.09 -12.15
C LEU A 473 -21.89 -10.69 -13.37
N ASP A 474 -21.70 -11.98 -13.63
CA ASP A 474 -22.47 -12.69 -14.65
C ASP A 474 -23.97 -12.68 -14.31
N GLU A 475 -24.28 -13.04 -13.07
CA GLU A 475 -25.64 -13.12 -12.57
C GLU A 475 -26.29 -11.74 -12.48
N GLU A 476 -25.53 -10.69 -12.17
CA GLU A 476 -25.97 -9.30 -12.32
C GLU A 476 -26.40 -9.02 -13.77
N SER A 477 -25.58 -9.38 -14.76
CA SER A 477 -25.88 -9.10 -16.16
C SER A 477 -27.12 -9.85 -16.69
N ARG A 478 -27.41 -11.04 -16.14
CA ARG A 478 -28.54 -11.89 -16.58
C ARG A 478 -29.82 -11.73 -15.77
N SER A 479 -29.73 -11.46 -14.47
CA SER A 479 -30.88 -11.45 -13.55
C SER A 479 -31.38 -10.04 -13.31
N SER A 480 -32.43 -9.62 -14.02
CA SER A 480 -33.04 -8.29 -13.84
C SER A 480 -33.55 -8.02 -12.42
N ASN A 481 -33.95 -9.06 -11.67
CA ASN A 481 -34.58 -8.90 -10.36
C ASN A 481 -33.57 -8.78 -9.19
N ARG A 482 -32.31 -9.18 -9.39
CA ARG A 482 -31.27 -9.20 -8.33
C ARG A 482 -29.96 -8.53 -8.76
N GLN A 483 -30.00 -7.67 -9.79
CA GLN A 483 -28.80 -7.00 -10.32
C GLN A 483 -28.00 -6.31 -9.21
N ASN A 484 -28.66 -5.45 -8.46
CA ASN A 484 -28.04 -4.66 -7.40
C ASN A 484 -27.42 -5.53 -6.29
N VAL A 485 -28.12 -6.59 -5.85
CA VAL A 485 -27.64 -7.48 -4.78
C VAL A 485 -26.40 -8.26 -5.25
N ASN A 486 -26.42 -8.76 -6.48
CA ASN A 486 -25.29 -9.48 -7.06
C ASN A 486 -24.08 -8.56 -7.27
N TRP A 487 -24.31 -7.31 -7.64
CA TRP A 487 -23.26 -6.28 -7.69
C TRP A 487 -22.62 -6.05 -6.31
N THR A 488 -23.43 -5.97 -5.24
CA THR A 488 -22.92 -5.85 -3.85
C THR A 488 -22.13 -7.09 -3.43
N ARG A 489 -22.59 -8.30 -3.77
CA ARG A 489 -21.86 -9.57 -3.52
C ARG A 489 -20.51 -9.60 -4.24
N ALA A 490 -20.47 -9.19 -5.52
CA ALA A 490 -19.23 -9.06 -6.28
C ALA A 490 -18.27 -8.04 -5.64
N THR A 491 -18.79 -6.90 -5.21
CA THR A 491 -18.01 -5.85 -4.55
C THR A 491 -17.47 -6.31 -3.19
N LEU A 492 -18.25 -7.08 -2.44
CA LEU A 492 -17.81 -7.68 -1.18
C LEU A 492 -16.68 -8.70 -1.39
N CYS A 493 -16.77 -9.56 -2.42
CA CYS A 493 -15.69 -10.47 -2.80
C CYS A 493 -14.38 -9.72 -3.04
N GLU A 494 -14.42 -8.61 -3.79
CA GLU A 494 -13.27 -7.77 -4.09
C GLU A 494 -12.65 -7.16 -2.82
N LEU A 495 -13.50 -6.64 -1.93
CA LEU A 495 -13.07 -6.00 -0.69
C LEU A 495 -12.40 -7.01 0.26
N ILE A 496 -12.99 -8.21 0.41
CA ILE A 496 -12.43 -9.30 1.21
C ILE A 496 -11.11 -9.77 0.60
N ALA A 497 -11.05 -10.03 -0.70
CA ALA A 497 -9.83 -10.43 -1.40
C ALA A 497 -8.69 -9.40 -1.23
N THR A 498 -9.03 -8.11 -1.31
CA THR A 498 -8.08 -7.01 -1.10
C THR A 498 -7.52 -7.01 0.32
N ARG A 499 -8.37 -7.25 1.33
CA ARG A 499 -7.93 -7.30 2.74
C ARG A 499 -7.12 -8.54 3.06
N ILE A 500 -7.49 -9.70 2.53
CA ILE A 500 -6.74 -10.95 2.69
C ILE A 500 -5.37 -10.83 2.04
N LEU A 501 -5.29 -10.35 0.79
CA LEU A 501 -4.01 -10.12 0.12
C LEU A 501 -3.15 -9.12 0.89
N ARG A 502 -3.76 -8.04 1.39
CA ARG A 502 -3.06 -7.06 2.23
C ARG A 502 -2.51 -7.71 3.50
N ARG A 503 -3.31 -8.53 4.19
CA ARG A 503 -2.89 -9.25 5.40
C ARG A 503 -1.77 -10.25 5.12
N PHE A 504 -1.83 -11.02 4.03
CA PHE A 504 -0.70 -11.85 3.58
C PHE A 504 0.57 -11.02 3.35
N GLY A 505 0.42 -9.81 2.80
CA GLY A 505 1.54 -8.89 2.60
C GLY A 505 2.09 -8.29 3.89
N GLU A 506 1.23 -7.97 4.86
CA GLU A 506 1.61 -7.44 6.19
C GLU A 506 2.25 -8.53 7.07
N ASP A 507 1.72 -9.75 7.04
CA ASP A 507 2.24 -10.89 7.82
C ASP A 507 3.54 -11.47 7.23
N ASN A 508 3.83 -11.19 5.95
CA ASN A 508 5.01 -11.66 5.24
C ASN A 508 5.81 -10.50 4.63
N ASP A 509 6.04 -9.41 5.38
CA ASP A 509 6.71 -8.22 4.84
C ASP A 509 8.24 -8.38 4.64
N GLY A 510 8.74 -9.61 4.84
CA GLY A 510 10.13 -10.02 4.65
C GLY A 510 10.57 -10.08 3.18
N GLY A 511 10.98 -8.93 2.62
CA GLY A 511 11.83 -8.83 1.43
C GLY A 511 11.48 -9.77 0.25
N ALA A 512 12.45 -10.61 -0.14
CA ALA A 512 12.34 -11.54 -1.27
C ALA A 512 11.29 -12.66 -1.05
N ASP A 513 11.27 -13.28 0.13
CA ASP A 513 10.39 -14.44 0.38
C ASP A 513 8.91 -14.01 0.48
N GLY A 514 8.63 -12.83 1.03
CA GLY A 514 7.30 -12.24 1.04
C GLY A 514 6.79 -11.89 -0.37
N LEU A 515 7.65 -11.27 -1.18
CA LEU A 515 7.33 -11.00 -2.58
C LEU A 515 7.09 -12.29 -3.37
N LEU A 516 7.85 -13.34 -3.08
CA LEU A 516 7.69 -14.65 -3.70
C LEU A 516 6.35 -15.28 -3.30
N LEU A 517 5.95 -15.24 -2.02
CA LEU A 517 4.63 -15.71 -1.58
C LEU A 517 3.49 -14.96 -2.27
N LEU A 518 3.56 -13.63 -2.29
CA LEU A 518 2.57 -12.80 -2.98
C LEU A 518 2.52 -13.09 -4.49
N ALA A 519 3.66 -13.38 -5.11
CA ALA A 519 3.72 -13.83 -6.49
C ALA A 519 3.05 -15.21 -6.68
N HIS A 520 3.21 -16.15 -5.74
CA HIS A 520 2.47 -17.41 -5.79
C HIS A 520 0.96 -17.20 -5.64
N ILE A 521 0.50 -16.32 -4.74
CA ILE A 521 -0.94 -16.00 -4.59
C ILE A 521 -1.53 -15.41 -5.88
N LEU A 522 -0.81 -14.49 -6.55
CA LEU A 522 -1.34 -13.74 -7.69
C LEU A 522 -1.09 -14.38 -9.05
N VAL A 523 0.04 -15.07 -9.22
CA VAL A 523 0.56 -15.53 -10.52
C VAL A 523 0.51 -17.05 -10.65
N ALA A 524 0.43 -17.81 -9.56
CA ALA A 524 0.22 -19.25 -9.68
C ALA A 524 -1.09 -19.54 -10.41
N GLY A 525 -1.02 -20.46 -11.34
CA GLY A 525 -2.19 -20.92 -12.08
C GLY A 525 -2.97 -21.92 -11.22
N PHE A 526 -4.22 -21.57 -10.90
CA PHE A 526 -5.16 -22.46 -10.23
C PHE A 526 -6.19 -22.98 -11.24
N GLU A 527 -6.66 -24.21 -11.03
CA GLU A 527 -7.75 -24.80 -11.81
C GLU A 527 -9.05 -24.73 -11.01
N PRO A 528 -10.17 -24.31 -11.62
CA PRO A 528 -11.46 -24.25 -10.93
C PRO A 528 -11.90 -25.60 -10.32
N PHE A 529 -11.60 -26.72 -10.98
CA PHE A 529 -11.96 -28.08 -10.55
C PHE A 529 -10.85 -28.79 -9.75
N GLN A 530 -9.86 -28.07 -9.25
CA GLN A 530 -8.77 -28.66 -8.47
C GLN A 530 -9.30 -29.27 -7.15
N HIS A 531 -9.00 -30.55 -6.90
CA HIS A 531 -9.60 -31.40 -5.85
C HIS A 531 -11.11 -31.56 -5.90
N ALA A 532 -11.73 -31.40 -7.07
CA ALA A 532 -13.09 -31.89 -7.24
C ALA A 532 -13.13 -33.44 -7.10
N PRO A 533 -14.19 -34.01 -6.50
CA PRO A 533 -14.39 -35.46 -6.47
C PRO A 533 -14.31 -36.07 -7.87
N ALA A 534 -13.77 -37.30 -7.97
CA ALA A 534 -13.46 -37.92 -9.26
C ALA A 534 -14.67 -37.97 -10.22
N HIS A 535 -15.86 -38.26 -9.69
CA HIS A 535 -17.10 -38.31 -10.47
C HIS A 535 -17.51 -36.96 -11.09
N VAL A 536 -17.21 -35.83 -10.43
CA VAL A 536 -17.45 -34.48 -10.96
C VAL A 536 -16.47 -34.16 -12.08
N ARG A 537 -15.21 -34.59 -11.92
CA ARG A 537 -14.18 -34.38 -12.96
C ARG A 537 -14.50 -35.16 -14.23
N ASP A 538 -14.93 -36.41 -14.11
CA ASP A 538 -15.31 -37.25 -15.24
C ASP A 538 -16.51 -36.64 -16.00
N GLU A 539 -17.54 -36.14 -15.28
CA GLU A 539 -18.71 -35.50 -15.90
C GLU A 539 -18.35 -34.19 -16.65
N VAL A 540 -17.38 -33.43 -16.12
CA VAL A 540 -16.92 -32.17 -16.71
C VAL A 540 -15.99 -32.41 -17.90
N GLU A 541 -15.10 -33.41 -17.81
CA GLU A 541 -14.27 -33.83 -18.94
C GLU A 541 -15.14 -34.26 -20.13
N ASP A 542 -16.26 -34.95 -19.90
CA ASP A 542 -17.21 -35.32 -20.96
C ASP A 542 -17.94 -34.11 -21.60
N LYS A 543 -18.35 -33.12 -20.79
CA LYS A 543 -19.08 -31.93 -21.27
C LYS A 543 -18.18 -30.85 -21.85
N ALA A 544 -16.92 -30.79 -21.43
CA ALA A 544 -16.05 -29.62 -21.58
C ALA A 544 -14.56 -29.98 -21.82
N TRP A 545 -14.29 -31.09 -22.51
CA TRP A 545 -12.94 -31.66 -22.69
C TRP A 545 -11.85 -30.71 -23.21
N TRP A 546 -12.19 -29.73 -24.06
CA TRP A 546 -11.23 -28.72 -24.56
C TRP A 546 -10.86 -27.67 -23.50
N THR A 547 -11.57 -27.64 -22.38
CA THR A 547 -11.59 -26.54 -21.42
C THR A 547 -11.16 -26.90 -19.99
N SER A 548 -11.12 -28.18 -19.63
CA SER A 548 -10.90 -28.63 -18.24
C SER A 548 -9.47 -28.44 -17.70
N HIS A 549 -8.45 -28.26 -18.54
CA HIS A 549 -7.03 -28.24 -18.11
C HIS A 549 -6.37 -26.86 -18.18
N ARG A 550 -7.13 -25.77 -18.13
CA ARG A 550 -6.58 -24.41 -18.20
C ARG A 550 -6.42 -23.79 -16.82
N THR A 551 -5.17 -23.63 -16.38
CA THR A 551 -4.84 -22.86 -15.19
C THR A 551 -4.98 -21.37 -15.45
N LEU A 552 -5.66 -20.63 -14.56
CA LEU A 552 -5.80 -19.17 -14.64
C LEU A 552 -5.23 -18.51 -13.37
N PRO A 553 -4.29 -17.56 -13.48
CA PRO A 553 -3.80 -16.81 -12.34
C PRO A 553 -4.85 -15.87 -11.72
N ALA A 554 -4.81 -15.69 -10.40
CA ALA A 554 -5.70 -14.75 -9.69
C ALA A 554 -5.62 -13.32 -10.25
N LEU A 555 -4.41 -12.88 -10.64
CA LEU A 555 -4.20 -11.57 -11.24
C LEU A 555 -4.94 -11.41 -12.58
N GLU A 556 -5.04 -12.48 -13.38
CA GLU A 556 -5.81 -12.46 -14.62
C GLU A 556 -7.30 -12.41 -14.36
N VAL A 557 -7.80 -13.14 -13.36
CA VAL A 557 -9.22 -13.09 -12.94
C VAL A 557 -9.59 -11.70 -12.41
N ALA A 558 -8.69 -11.05 -11.65
CA ALA A 558 -8.89 -9.68 -11.20
C ALA A 558 -9.00 -8.69 -12.38
N ILE A 559 -8.19 -8.86 -13.42
CA ILE A 559 -8.26 -8.03 -14.63
C ILE A 559 -9.53 -8.31 -15.42
N LEU A 560 -9.85 -9.58 -15.65
CA LEU A 560 -11.03 -10.04 -16.40
C LEU A 560 -12.33 -9.48 -15.80
N THR A 561 -12.37 -9.36 -14.49
CA THR A 561 -13.55 -8.88 -13.78
C THR A 561 -13.50 -7.37 -13.52
N GLU A 562 -12.45 -6.65 -13.92
CA GLU A 562 -12.25 -5.21 -13.65
C GLU A 562 -12.20 -4.86 -12.15
N SER A 563 -11.50 -5.66 -11.33
CA SER A 563 -11.29 -5.41 -9.90
C SER A 563 -10.31 -4.26 -9.63
N ARG A 564 -10.74 -3.02 -9.87
CA ARG A 564 -9.91 -1.81 -9.72
C ARG A 564 -9.40 -1.59 -8.31
N HIS A 565 -10.18 -1.86 -7.27
CA HIS A 565 -9.75 -1.67 -5.87
C HIS A 565 -8.71 -2.72 -5.46
N PHE A 566 -8.89 -3.95 -5.91
CA PHE A 566 -7.92 -5.02 -5.68
C PHE A 566 -6.58 -4.72 -6.38
N LEU A 567 -6.64 -4.37 -7.68
CA LEU A 567 -5.45 -4.11 -8.49
C LEU A 567 -4.72 -2.83 -8.08
N SER A 568 -5.42 -1.84 -7.52
CA SER A 568 -4.81 -0.62 -6.99
C SER A 568 -4.24 -0.77 -5.58
N SER A 569 -4.43 -1.91 -4.91
CA SER A 569 -3.84 -2.16 -3.60
C SER A 569 -2.30 -2.16 -3.67
N THR A 570 -1.66 -1.65 -2.61
CA THR A 570 -0.20 -1.55 -2.53
C THR A 570 0.48 -2.91 -2.65
N THR A 571 -0.09 -3.95 -2.03
CA THR A 571 0.43 -5.33 -2.09
C THR A 571 0.34 -5.93 -3.49
N CYS A 572 -0.77 -5.72 -4.21
CA CYS A 572 -0.89 -6.15 -5.59
C CYS A 572 0.10 -5.40 -6.50
N GLN A 573 0.22 -4.07 -6.31
CA GLN A 573 1.14 -3.25 -7.09
C GLN A 573 2.61 -3.61 -6.87
N ARG A 574 3.00 -4.09 -5.68
CA ARG A 574 4.34 -4.63 -5.44
C ARG A 574 4.66 -5.80 -6.37
N VAL A 575 3.73 -6.75 -6.53
CA VAL A 575 3.92 -7.90 -7.42
C VAL A 575 3.89 -7.47 -8.88
N VAL A 576 2.93 -6.64 -9.29
CA VAL A 576 2.86 -6.11 -10.66
C VAL A 576 4.14 -5.36 -11.04
N ALA A 577 4.66 -4.49 -10.16
CA ALA A 577 5.93 -3.79 -10.39
C ALA A 577 7.11 -4.77 -10.48
N ALA A 578 7.14 -5.78 -9.62
CA ALA A 578 8.17 -6.81 -9.67
C ALA A 578 8.13 -7.63 -10.97
N ILE A 579 6.95 -7.91 -11.52
CA ILE A 579 6.79 -8.54 -12.85
C ILE A 579 7.28 -7.58 -13.96
N TYR A 580 6.87 -6.31 -13.92
CA TYR A 580 7.26 -5.31 -14.91
C TYR A 580 8.78 -5.13 -15.01
N GLU A 581 9.46 -5.07 -13.86
CA GLU A 581 10.92 -5.00 -13.77
C GLU A 581 11.64 -6.32 -14.10
N GLY A 582 10.90 -7.42 -14.15
CA GLY A 582 11.41 -8.78 -14.36
C GLY A 582 12.10 -9.36 -13.12
N ARG A 583 11.76 -8.92 -11.91
CA ARG A 583 12.21 -9.53 -10.64
C ARG A 583 11.52 -10.87 -10.39
N VAL A 584 10.26 -11.01 -10.79
CA VAL A 584 9.52 -12.27 -10.73
C VAL A 584 9.62 -12.96 -12.08
N ILE A 585 10.11 -14.19 -12.10
CA ILE A 585 10.14 -15.06 -13.28
C ILE A 585 9.04 -16.09 -13.13
N TYR A 586 8.19 -16.18 -14.15
CA TYR A 586 7.21 -17.25 -14.30
C TYR A 586 6.98 -17.51 -15.80
N THR A 587 6.41 -18.66 -16.13
CA THR A 587 5.99 -18.95 -17.50
C THR A 587 4.51 -18.60 -17.64
N PRO A 588 4.13 -17.58 -18.43
CA PRO A 588 2.74 -17.24 -18.66
C PRO A 588 2.05 -18.28 -19.54
N SER A 589 0.74 -18.45 -19.37
CA SER A 589 -0.08 -19.21 -20.31
C SER A 589 -0.45 -18.33 -21.51
N THR A 590 0.07 -18.64 -22.70
CA THR A 590 -0.32 -18.01 -23.98
C THR A 590 -1.31 -18.92 -24.73
N SER A 591 -2.24 -18.31 -25.46
CA SER A 591 -3.26 -19.06 -26.24
C SER A 591 -2.74 -19.49 -27.61
N TRP A 592 -1.81 -18.72 -28.20
CA TRP A 592 -1.28 -18.97 -29.53
C TRP A 592 0.06 -18.25 -29.73
N ASP A 593 1.06 -18.96 -30.26
CA ASP A 593 2.38 -18.41 -30.59
C ASP A 593 2.80 -18.90 -31.98
N ILE A 594 3.36 -17.99 -32.81
CA ILE A 594 3.90 -18.31 -34.13
C ILE A 594 5.13 -19.23 -33.99
N ILE A 595 5.95 -19.01 -32.96
CA ILE A 595 7.10 -19.85 -32.61
C ILE A 595 6.87 -20.44 -31.20
N PRO A 596 6.37 -21.68 -31.07
CA PRO A 596 6.09 -22.26 -29.77
C PRO A 596 7.39 -22.70 -29.06
N ASP A 597 7.81 -21.96 -28.03
CA ASP A 597 9.01 -22.25 -27.24
C ASP A 597 8.71 -22.70 -25.79
N HIS A 598 7.58 -23.35 -25.56
CA HIS A 598 7.14 -23.80 -24.21
C HIS A 598 7.72 -25.14 -23.76
N TYR A 599 8.85 -25.57 -24.33
CA TYR A 599 9.44 -26.88 -24.02
C TYR A 599 9.87 -27.03 -22.54
N LYS A 600 10.14 -25.93 -21.83
CA LYS A 600 10.47 -25.92 -20.40
C LYS A 600 9.68 -24.84 -19.67
N LEU A 601 8.80 -25.26 -18.76
CA LEU A 601 8.14 -24.38 -17.80
C LEU A 601 9.11 -24.04 -16.66
N LYS A 602 9.21 -22.76 -16.30
CA LYS A 602 9.99 -22.33 -15.13
C LYS A 602 9.06 -22.15 -13.94
N PRO A 603 9.46 -22.63 -12.74
CA PRO A 603 8.71 -22.34 -11.53
C PRO A 603 8.73 -20.84 -11.23
N ILE A 604 7.75 -20.39 -10.46
CA ILE A 604 7.72 -19.01 -9.96
C ILE A 604 8.93 -18.82 -9.05
N SER A 605 9.83 -17.92 -9.43
CA SER A 605 11.05 -17.64 -8.68
C SER A 605 11.46 -16.19 -8.81
N LEU A 606 12.29 -15.72 -7.88
CA LEU A 606 12.90 -14.41 -7.98
C LEU A 606 14.17 -14.44 -8.82
N TYR A 607 14.38 -13.39 -9.59
CA TYR A 607 15.55 -13.18 -10.43
C TYR A 607 16.64 -12.46 -9.67
N ASP A 608 17.80 -13.09 -9.53
CA ASP A 608 19.03 -12.44 -9.08
C ASP A 608 19.94 -12.13 -10.28
N PRO A 609 20.25 -10.85 -10.57
CA PRO A 609 21.18 -10.46 -11.65
C PRO A 609 22.61 -10.96 -11.48
N ARG A 610 23.06 -11.25 -10.25
CA ARG A 610 24.44 -11.66 -9.95
C ARG A 610 24.65 -13.15 -10.19
N GLU A 611 23.66 -13.97 -9.87
CA GLU A 611 23.71 -15.43 -10.06
C GLU A 611 23.29 -15.86 -11.48
N SER A 612 22.55 -15.01 -12.20
CA SER A 612 22.06 -15.34 -13.53
C SER A 612 23.17 -15.35 -14.60
N PRO A 613 23.04 -16.17 -15.66
CA PRO A 613 23.99 -16.16 -16.76
C PRO A 613 23.93 -14.83 -17.54
N LEU A 614 25.09 -14.34 -17.98
CA LEU A 614 25.22 -13.07 -18.74
C LEU A 614 24.35 -13.02 -20.01
N LEU A 615 24.13 -14.15 -20.67
CA LEU A 615 23.34 -14.26 -21.90
C LEU A 615 21.95 -14.85 -21.63
N ASN A 616 21.22 -14.24 -20.68
CA ASN A 616 19.87 -14.67 -20.35
C ASN A 616 18.84 -14.07 -21.32
N GLN A 617 18.47 -14.83 -22.36
CA GLN A 617 17.54 -14.39 -23.40
C GLN A 617 16.14 -13.96 -22.90
N TYR A 618 15.68 -14.49 -21.75
CA TYR A 618 14.37 -14.16 -21.20
C TYR A 618 14.26 -12.69 -20.77
N ARG A 619 15.40 -11.99 -20.59
CA ARG A 619 15.42 -10.55 -20.27
C ARG A 619 14.89 -9.67 -21.39
N LEU A 620 14.84 -10.18 -22.63
CA LEU A 620 14.26 -9.47 -23.79
C LEU A 620 12.73 -9.45 -23.73
N ILE A 621 12.11 -10.42 -23.06
CA ILE A 621 10.65 -10.57 -22.93
C ILE A 621 10.13 -9.75 -21.74
N VAL A 622 11.00 -9.32 -20.83
CA VAL A 622 10.63 -8.52 -19.66
C VAL A 622 9.95 -7.22 -20.10
N PRO A 623 8.74 -6.89 -19.62
CA PRO A 623 7.94 -5.76 -20.10
C PRO A 623 8.68 -4.42 -20.12
N ARG A 624 9.44 -4.11 -19.07
CA ARG A 624 10.26 -2.89 -19.02
C ARG A 624 11.28 -2.83 -20.16
N THR A 625 12.06 -3.89 -20.34
CA THR A 625 13.08 -3.97 -21.39
C THR A 625 12.43 -3.91 -22.75
N ARG A 626 11.32 -4.64 -22.93
CA ARG A 626 10.53 -4.66 -24.15
C ARG A 626 10.07 -3.25 -24.55
N ASN A 627 9.49 -2.47 -23.64
CA ASN A 627 9.05 -1.10 -23.93
C ASN A 627 10.21 -0.22 -24.43
N TYR A 628 11.40 -0.35 -23.83
CA TYR A 628 12.58 0.38 -24.31
C TYR A 628 13.02 -0.09 -25.70
N LEU A 629 12.99 -1.38 -25.96
CA LEU A 629 13.34 -1.95 -27.27
C LEU A 629 12.35 -1.49 -28.35
N GLU A 630 11.04 -1.55 -28.10
CA GLU A 630 10.01 -1.06 -29.02
C GLU A 630 10.19 0.44 -29.34
N ALA A 631 10.51 1.26 -28.33
CA ALA A 631 10.81 2.68 -28.52
C ALA A 631 12.07 2.92 -29.37
N ILE A 632 13.13 2.14 -29.16
CA ILE A 632 14.35 2.19 -29.99
C ILE A 632 14.02 1.74 -31.42
N GLN A 633 13.31 0.64 -31.58
CA GLN A 633 12.94 0.09 -32.88
C GLN A 633 12.13 1.10 -33.70
N PHE A 634 11.15 1.75 -33.07
CA PHE A 634 10.34 2.79 -33.71
C PHE A 634 11.17 4.03 -34.06
N THR A 635 12.12 4.41 -33.19
CA THR A 635 13.03 5.54 -33.45
C THR A 635 13.92 5.27 -34.66
N ILE A 636 14.39 4.03 -34.81
CA ILE A 636 15.14 3.58 -36.00
C ILE A 636 14.25 3.62 -37.25
N LEU A 637 12.99 3.13 -37.16
CA LEU A 637 12.02 3.20 -38.25
C LEU A 637 11.80 4.64 -38.72
N LEU A 638 11.56 5.55 -37.77
CA LEU A 638 11.36 6.98 -38.05
C LEU A 638 12.61 7.61 -38.67
N GLY A 639 13.80 7.29 -38.15
CA GLY A 639 15.07 7.76 -38.70
C GLY A 639 15.28 7.30 -40.14
N LEU A 640 15.03 6.03 -40.44
CA LEU A 640 15.10 5.48 -41.80
C LEU A 640 14.05 6.11 -42.73
N TYR A 641 12.81 6.26 -42.26
CA TYR A 641 11.74 6.94 -43.00
C TYR A 641 12.13 8.37 -43.38
N VAL A 642 12.58 9.18 -42.41
CA VAL A 642 13.02 10.56 -42.67
C VAL A 642 14.21 10.58 -43.63
N ALA A 643 15.18 9.68 -43.45
CA ALA A 643 16.35 9.61 -44.32
C ALA A 643 15.97 9.28 -45.78
N VAL A 644 15.04 8.34 -45.99
CA VAL A 644 14.50 8.02 -47.33
C VAL A 644 13.75 9.21 -47.94
N MET A 645 12.90 9.89 -47.16
CA MET A 645 12.14 11.04 -47.66
C MET A 645 13.03 12.24 -48.02
N VAL A 646 14.12 12.46 -47.28
CA VAL A 646 15.11 13.51 -47.57
C VAL A 646 16.00 13.15 -48.77
N MET A 647 16.43 11.89 -48.88
CA MET A 647 17.36 11.42 -49.91
C MET A 647 16.67 10.80 -51.13
N ARG A 648 15.36 11.00 -51.31
CA ARG A 648 14.60 10.43 -52.41
C ARG A 648 15.20 10.81 -53.78
N ARG A 649 15.56 9.80 -54.58
CA ARG A 649 16.07 9.97 -55.95
C ARG A 649 15.12 9.29 -56.93
N LYS A 650 14.90 9.91 -58.09
CA LYS A 650 14.04 9.38 -59.14
C LYS A 650 14.78 8.23 -59.86
N GLY A 651 14.18 7.03 -59.90
CA GLY A 651 14.56 5.95 -60.81
C GLY A 651 15.53 4.87 -60.30
N GLU A 652 16.22 5.06 -59.17
CA GLU A 652 17.10 4.05 -58.57
C GLU A 652 16.54 3.56 -57.23
N LEU A 653 16.89 2.34 -56.81
CA LEU A 653 16.67 1.82 -55.46
C LEU A 653 17.95 2.05 -54.65
N PRO A 654 18.13 3.19 -53.97
CA PRO A 654 19.29 3.41 -53.12
C PRO A 654 19.32 2.37 -51.99
N TYR A 655 20.52 1.98 -51.56
CA TYR A 655 20.71 1.04 -50.46
C TYR A 655 19.93 1.42 -49.20
N LEU A 656 19.74 2.72 -48.96
CA LEU A 656 18.96 3.26 -47.84
C LEU A 656 17.46 2.95 -47.96
N GLU A 657 16.90 3.00 -49.16
CA GLU A 657 15.49 2.64 -49.41
C GLU A 657 15.28 1.14 -49.22
N ALA A 658 16.22 0.31 -49.70
CA ALA A 658 16.18 -1.13 -49.44
C ALA A 658 16.28 -1.45 -47.94
N ALA A 659 17.16 -0.76 -47.21
CA ALA A 659 17.28 -0.90 -45.76
C ALA A 659 15.99 -0.49 -45.03
N PHE A 660 15.36 0.63 -45.43
CA PHE A 660 14.06 1.04 -44.91
C PHE A 660 12.98 0.00 -45.21
N ALA A 661 12.86 -0.48 -46.45
CA ALA A 661 11.83 -1.44 -46.85
C ALA A 661 11.95 -2.76 -46.07
N ILE A 662 13.16 -3.29 -45.91
CA ILE A 662 13.40 -4.52 -45.14
C ILE A 662 13.07 -4.29 -43.65
N TYR A 663 13.51 -3.17 -43.08
CA TYR A 663 13.27 -2.86 -41.68
C TYR A 663 11.78 -2.60 -41.38
N ALA A 664 11.12 -1.81 -42.22
CA ALA A 664 9.69 -1.52 -42.13
C ALA A 664 8.84 -2.79 -42.30
N PHE A 665 9.22 -3.69 -43.21
CA PHE A 665 8.56 -4.98 -43.34
C PHE A 665 8.71 -5.84 -42.07
N GLY A 666 9.90 -5.87 -41.47
CA GLY A 666 10.13 -6.53 -40.18
C GLY A 666 9.29 -5.90 -39.06
N TRP A 667 9.22 -4.57 -38.99
CA TRP A 667 8.39 -3.88 -38.01
C TRP A 667 6.88 -4.15 -38.21
N CYS A 668 6.40 -4.15 -39.47
CA CYS A 668 5.01 -4.51 -39.78
C CYS A 668 4.68 -5.95 -39.42
N LEU A 669 5.61 -6.89 -39.62
CA LEU A 669 5.46 -8.28 -39.20
C LEU A 669 5.31 -8.39 -37.67
N ASP A 670 6.05 -7.58 -36.92
CA ASP A 670 5.99 -7.54 -35.46
C ASP A 670 4.62 -7.03 -34.96
N GLN A 671 4.10 -5.96 -35.58
CA GLN A 671 2.74 -5.47 -35.29
C GLN A 671 1.68 -6.51 -35.68
N PHE A 672 1.87 -7.20 -36.81
CA PHE A 672 0.97 -8.27 -37.23
C PHE A 672 0.99 -9.48 -36.26
N ALA A 673 2.16 -9.88 -35.78
CA ALA A 673 2.30 -10.92 -34.75
C ALA A 673 1.60 -10.52 -33.45
N THR A 674 1.73 -9.25 -33.04
CA THR A 674 1.00 -8.69 -31.89
C THR A 674 -0.52 -8.83 -32.05
N ILE A 675 -1.04 -8.50 -33.24
CA ILE A 675 -2.47 -8.61 -33.57
C ILE A 675 -2.93 -10.07 -33.50
N LEU A 676 -2.12 -11.03 -33.97
CA LEU A 676 -2.45 -12.45 -33.93
C LEU A 676 -2.43 -13.02 -32.50
N ALA A 677 -1.41 -12.69 -31.71
CA ALA A 677 -1.22 -13.22 -30.37
C ALA A 677 -2.31 -12.76 -29.38
N HIS A 678 -2.68 -11.48 -29.44
CA HIS A 678 -3.65 -10.90 -28.51
C HIS A 678 -5.07 -10.83 -29.10
N GLY A 679 -5.19 -10.82 -30.42
CA GLY A 679 -6.46 -10.67 -31.14
C GLY A 679 -6.77 -9.22 -31.53
N TRP A 680 -7.46 -9.05 -32.66
CA TRP A 680 -7.83 -7.75 -33.24
C TRP A 680 -8.52 -6.79 -32.27
N ASN A 681 -9.40 -7.31 -31.43
CA ASN A 681 -10.15 -6.48 -30.49
C ASN A 681 -9.23 -5.84 -29.44
N VAL A 682 -8.31 -6.61 -28.85
CA VAL A 682 -7.32 -6.11 -27.87
C VAL A 682 -6.46 -5.03 -28.50
N TYR A 683 -5.91 -5.34 -29.68
CA TYR A 683 -4.95 -4.46 -30.34
C TYR A 683 -5.57 -3.10 -30.70
N THR A 684 -6.78 -3.05 -31.25
CA THR A 684 -7.45 -1.80 -31.68
C THR A 684 -7.88 -0.88 -30.53
N GLN A 685 -7.85 -1.33 -29.28
CA GLN A 685 -8.15 -0.46 -28.13
C GLN A 685 -7.01 0.42 -27.71
N ASN A 686 -5.78 0.08 -28.02
CA ASN A 686 -4.75 1.06 -27.85
C ASN A 686 -5.08 2.21 -28.80
N LEU A 687 -5.29 3.42 -28.28
CA LEU A 687 -5.74 4.57 -29.07
C LEU A 687 -4.80 4.82 -30.25
N TRP A 688 -3.57 4.32 -30.20
CA TRP A 688 -2.55 4.57 -31.21
C TRP A 688 -2.38 3.40 -32.18
N SER A 689 -2.98 2.24 -31.91
CA SER A 689 -2.92 1.09 -32.81
C SER A 689 -3.54 1.38 -34.18
N PHE A 690 -4.50 2.32 -34.27
CA PHE A 690 -5.01 2.73 -35.58
C PHE A 690 -3.95 3.45 -36.40
N LEU A 691 -3.03 4.21 -35.78
CA LEU A 691 -1.92 4.85 -36.49
C LEU A 691 -0.97 3.78 -37.02
N ASP A 692 -0.66 2.78 -36.21
CA ASP A 692 0.22 1.67 -36.60
C ASP A 692 -0.40 0.82 -37.74
N VAL A 693 -1.71 0.56 -37.69
CA VAL A 693 -2.46 -0.11 -38.77
C VAL A 693 -2.53 0.75 -40.03
N THR A 694 -2.75 2.05 -39.89
CA THR A 694 -2.77 2.99 -41.02
C THR A 694 -1.40 3.02 -41.70
N PHE A 695 -0.32 3.04 -40.92
CA PHE A 695 1.03 2.95 -41.45
C PHE A 695 1.28 1.61 -42.16
N LEU A 696 0.84 0.49 -41.58
CA LEU A 696 0.94 -0.83 -42.21
C LEU A 696 0.23 -0.86 -43.57
N PHE A 697 -0.97 -0.27 -43.66
CA PHE A 697 -1.72 -0.17 -44.91
C PHE A 697 -1.01 0.72 -45.95
N LEU A 698 -0.55 1.91 -45.54
CA LEU A 698 0.21 2.82 -46.42
C LEU A 698 1.52 2.18 -46.91
N PHE A 699 2.22 1.48 -46.03
CA PHE A 699 3.47 0.78 -46.37
C PHE A 699 3.23 -0.38 -47.34
N ALA A 700 2.13 -1.13 -47.19
CA ALA A 700 1.75 -2.19 -48.12
C ALA A 700 1.46 -1.63 -49.53
N ILE A 701 0.72 -0.51 -49.63
CA ILE A 701 0.45 0.16 -50.91
C ILE A 701 1.75 0.68 -51.53
N TYR A 702 2.58 1.38 -50.75
CA TYR A 702 3.89 1.85 -51.19
C TYR A 702 4.74 0.70 -51.73
N SER A 703 4.85 -0.40 -50.98
CA SER A 703 5.65 -1.56 -51.38
C SER A 703 5.13 -2.20 -52.66
N GLY A 704 3.80 -2.35 -52.80
CA GLY A 704 3.17 -2.88 -54.02
C GLY A 704 3.41 -2.00 -55.25
N LEU A 705 3.16 -0.70 -55.13
CA LEU A 705 3.41 0.27 -56.22
C LEU A 705 4.89 0.35 -56.58
N ARG A 706 5.78 0.30 -55.58
CA ARG A 706 7.22 0.39 -55.79
C ARG A 706 7.76 -0.86 -56.49
N LEU A 707 7.37 -2.05 -56.07
CA LEU A 707 7.77 -3.31 -56.73
C LEU A 707 7.24 -3.37 -58.18
N TYR A 708 5.98 -3.01 -58.38
CA TYR A 708 5.37 -3.01 -59.72
C TYR A 708 5.97 -1.94 -60.64
N GLY A 709 6.22 -0.73 -60.12
CA GLY A 709 6.87 0.36 -60.86
C GLY A 709 8.30 0.02 -61.27
N VAL A 710 9.06 -0.67 -60.40
CA VAL A 710 10.41 -1.15 -60.74
C VAL A 710 10.37 -2.27 -61.77
N GLN A 711 9.44 -3.23 -61.65
CA GLN A 711 9.29 -4.32 -62.63
C GLN A 711 8.85 -3.82 -64.02
N THR A 712 7.99 -2.81 -64.07
CA THR A 712 7.48 -2.23 -65.33
C THR A 712 8.34 -1.10 -65.89
N GLY A 713 9.31 -0.59 -65.13
CA GLY A 713 10.14 0.56 -65.50
C GLY A 713 9.39 1.90 -65.56
N SER A 714 8.19 1.98 -64.98
CA SER A 714 7.37 3.20 -64.99
C SER A 714 7.81 4.19 -63.91
N ALA A 715 8.23 5.39 -64.35
CA ALA A 715 8.61 6.48 -63.46
C ALA A 715 7.42 7.05 -62.67
N ASP A 716 6.24 7.10 -63.30
CA ASP A 716 5.03 7.68 -62.69
C ASP A 716 4.54 6.84 -61.51
N LEU A 717 4.53 5.51 -61.63
CA LEU A 717 4.16 4.59 -60.55
C LEU A 717 5.15 4.65 -59.38
N THR A 718 6.43 4.88 -59.69
CA THR A 718 7.47 5.10 -58.67
C THR A 718 7.26 6.41 -57.92
N GLU A 719 6.91 7.49 -58.61
CA GLU A 719 6.63 8.80 -58.00
C GLU A 719 5.37 8.71 -57.12
N GLN A 720 4.32 8.07 -57.63
CA GLN A 720 3.08 7.83 -56.89
C GLN A 720 3.31 7.00 -55.62
N ALA A 721 4.26 6.05 -55.62
CA ALA A 721 4.61 5.31 -54.41
C ALA A 721 5.17 6.25 -53.32
N PHE A 722 6.05 7.20 -53.68
CA PHE A 722 6.56 8.19 -52.72
C PHE A 722 5.49 9.18 -52.25
N ASP A 723 4.52 9.52 -53.09
CA ASP A 723 3.38 10.34 -52.70
C ASP A 723 2.51 9.62 -51.66
N VAL A 724 2.27 8.32 -51.84
CA VAL A 724 1.59 7.49 -50.83
C VAL A 724 2.41 7.44 -49.54
N LEU A 725 3.74 7.26 -49.64
CA LEU A 725 4.60 7.22 -48.47
C LEU A 725 4.63 8.56 -47.72
N ALA A 726 4.49 9.71 -48.41
CA ALA A 726 4.40 11.02 -47.79
C ALA A 726 3.15 11.17 -46.89
N LEU A 727 2.06 10.46 -47.21
CA LEU A 727 0.86 10.39 -46.36
C LEU A 727 1.11 9.67 -45.03
N ALA A 728 2.25 9.02 -44.85
CA ALA A 728 2.64 8.43 -43.58
C ALA A 728 3.16 9.47 -42.56
N ALA A 729 3.60 10.66 -42.98
CA ALA A 729 4.12 11.67 -42.04
C ALA A 729 3.12 12.08 -40.95
N PRO A 730 1.84 12.39 -41.26
CA PRO A 730 0.82 12.68 -40.25
C PRO A 730 0.48 11.49 -39.33
N VAL A 731 0.96 10.28 -39.65
CA VAL A 731 0.72 9.07 -38.87
C VAL A 731 1.91 8.79 -37.94
N ILE A 732 3.13 8.75 -38.49
CA ILE A 732 4.35 8.38 -37.75
C ILE A 732 4.80 9.50 -36.80
N VAL A 733 4.64 10.77 -37.17
CA VAL A 733 5.12 11.89 -36.34
C VAL A 733 4.32 12.03 -35.04
N PRO A 734 2.96 12.04 -35.05
CA PRO A 734 2.21 11.99 -33.79
C PRO A 734 2.50 10.73 -33.00
N ARG A 735 2.70 9.59 -33.68
CA ARG A 735 3.05 8.32 -33.03
C ARG A 735 4.31 8.40 -32.16
N LEU A 736 5.29 9.24 -32.51
CA LEU A 736 6.48 9.52 -31.69
C LEU A 736 6.13 10.17 -30.35
N ALA A 737 5.28 11.20 -30.35
CA ALA A 737 4.87 11.90 -29.14
C ALA A 737 4.25 10.93 -28.12
N PHE A 738 3.49 9.94 -28.60
CA PHE A 738 2.83 8.96 -27.74
C PHE A 738 3.76 7.88 -27.19
N ASN A 739 4.89 7.61 -27.83
CA ASN A 739 5.93 6.73 -27.25
C ASN A 739 6.66 7.40 -26.09
N TRP A 740 6.76 8.73 -26.08
CA TRP A 740 7.52 9.47 -25.07
C TRP A 740 6.65 10.08 -23.96
N LEU A 741 5.36 10.28 -24.23
CA LEU A 741 4.41 10.96 -23.32
C LEU A 741 3.23 10.06 -22.90
N SER A 742 3.34 8.73 -23.07
CA SER A 742 2.29 7.76 -22.74
C SER A 742 1.78 7.84 -21.30
N ASP A 743 2.63 8.32 -20.39
CA ASP A 743 2.40 8.33 -18.96
C ASP A 743 1.79 9.65 -18.43
N ASN A 744 1.25 10.49 -19.32
CA ASN A 744 0.60 11.74 -18.95
C ASN A 744 -0.94 11.65 -19.00
N LEU A 745 -1.58 12.17 -17.94
CA LEU A 745 -3.05 12.19 -17.77
C LEU A 745 -3.77 12.89 -18.94
N VAL A 746 -3.15 13.89 -19.55
CA VAL A 746 -3.73 14.68 -20.66
C VAL A 746 -3.92 13.84 -21.92
N PHE A 747 -2.93 13.03 -22.31
CA PHE A 747 -3.06 12.16 -23.49
C PHE A 747 -4.09 11.06 -23.30
N LEU A 748 -4.41 10.79 -22.05
CA LEU A 748 -5.30 9.73 -21.67
C LEU A 748 -6.75 10.18 -21.53
N SER A 749 -6.97 11.40 -21.02
CA SER A 749 -8.29 12.02 -21.06
C SER A 749 -8.72 12.26 -22.51
N LEU A 750 -7.78 12.61 -23.42
CA LEU A 750 -8.05 12.76 -24.86
C LEU A 750 -8.74 11.53 -25.46
N ARG A 751 -8.37 10.30 -25.06
CA ARG A 751 -9.03 9.06 -25.53
C ARG A 751 -10.52 9.02 -25.20
N SER A 752 -10.90 9.34 -23.97
CA SER A 752 -12.31 9.33 -23.56
C SER A 752 -13.07 10.46 -24.20
N MET A 753 -12.43 11.62 -24.23
CA MET A 753 -12.96 12.84 -24.83
C MET A 753 -13.18 12.66 -26.33
N MET A 754 -12.40 11.83 -27.02
CA MET A 754 -12.59 11.55 -28.44
C MET A 754 -13.95 10.91 -28.74
N ALA A 755 -14.48 10.02 -27.90
CA ALA A 755 -15.79 9.42 -28.15
C ALA A 755 -16.92 10.46 -28.02
N ASP A 756 -16.87 11.26 -26.96
CA ASP A 756 -17.80 12.38 -26.74
C ASP A 756 -17.68 13.43 -27.87
N PHE A 757 -16.44 13.73 -28.28
CA PHE A 757 -16.13 14.60 -29.40
C PHE A 757 -16.64 14.04 -30.72
N PHE A 758 -16.47 12.76 -31.02
CA PHE A 758 -16.97 12.12 -32.24
C PHE A 758 -18.49 12.10 -32.29
N LEU A 759 -19.15 11.76 -31.18
CA LEU A 759 -20.61 11.76 -31.08
C LEU A 759 -21.16 13.17 -31.30
N LEU A 760 -20.58 14.18 -30.63
CA LEU A 760 -21.00 15.56 -30.81
C LEU A 760 -20.67 16.08 -32.21
N THR A 761 -19.50 15.75 -32.76
CA THR A 761 -19.11 16.12 -34.14
C THR A 761 -20.05 15.48 -35.15
N ALA A 762 -20.48 14.23 -34.94
CA ALA A 762 -21.47 13.57 -35.80
C ALA A 762 -22.84 14.25 -35.72
N LEU A 763 -23.29 14.62 -34.51
CA LEU A 763 -24.53 15.39 -34.32
C LEU A 763 -24.43 16.78 -34.97
N SER A 764 -23.30 17.47 -34.80
CA SER A 764 -23.02 18.75 -35.44
C SER A 764 -22.95 18.64 -36.94
N ALA A 765 -22.34 17.58 -37.50
CA ALA A 765 -22.30 17.30 -38.93
C ALA A 765 -23.71 17.00 -39.48
N TRP A 766 -24.55 16.31 -38.70
CA TRP A 766 -25.96 16.07 -39.04
C TRP A 766 -26.76 17.38 -39.10
N CYS A 767 -26.58 18.25 -38.10
CA CYS A 767 -27.18 19.58 -38.12
C CYS A 767 -26.64 20.43 -39.28
N PHE A 768 -25.32 20.43 -39.50
CA PHE A 768 -24.65 21.09 -40.62
C PHE A 768 -25.25 20.67 -41.95
N PHE A 769 -25.48 19.37 -42.14
CA PHE A 769 -26.10 18.83 -43.35
C PHE A 769 -27.51 19.40 -43.57
N GLY A 770 -28.31 19.56 -42.50
CA GLY A 770 -29.63 20.19 -42.57
C GLY A 770 -29.56 21.66 -43.02
N PHE A 771 -28.64 22.45 -42.45
CA PHE A 771 -28.42 23.84 -42.85
C PHE A 771 -27.88 23.95 -44.29
N LEU A 772 -26.99 23.03 -44.68
CA LEU A 772 -26.44 22.95 -46.03
C LEU A 772 -27.54 22.66 -47.05
N LEU A 773 -28.43 21.70 -46.78
CA LEU A 773 -29.58 21.41 -47.64
C LEU A 773 -30.53 22.60 -47.76
N SER A 774 -30.79 23.30 -46.64
CA SER A 774 -31.63 24.50 -46.64
C SER A 774 -31.06 25.59 -47.56
N LEU A 775 -29.76 25.90 -47.45
CA LEU A 775 -29.10 26.89 -48.30
C LEU A 775 -28.99 26.44 -49.76
N LEU A 776 -28.79 25.14 -50.01
CA LEU A 776 -28.75 24.56 -51.35
C LEU A 776 -30.11 24.73 -52.06
N TRP A 777 -31.20 24.42 -51.38
CA TRP A 777 -32.56 24.56 -51.92
C TRP A 777 -32.99 26.02 -52.05
N LEU A 778 -32.61 26.87 -51.09
CA LEU A 778 -32.89 28.31 -51.13
C LEU A 778 -32.14 29.00 -52.27
N GLY A 779 -30.90 28.58 -52.54
CA GLY A 779 -30.06 29.11 -53.60
C GLY A 779 -30.38 28.64 -55.02
N GLN A 780 -31.23 27.61 -55.19
CA GLN A 780 -31.60 27.04 -56.50
C GLN A 780 -30.40 26.79 -57.45
N GLY A 781 -29.24 26.38 -56.90
CA GLY A 781 -28.03 26.14 -57.69
C GLY A 781 -27.12 27.36 -57.94
N ALA A 782 -27.33 28.49 -57.24
CA ALA A 782 -26.49 29.69 -57.34
C ALA A 782 -25.00 29.44 -57.05
N HIS A 783 -24.69 28.49 -56.15
CA HIS A 783 -23.33 28.09 -55.80
C HIS A 783 -23.20 26.57 -55.73
N PRO A 784 -22.06 25.98 -56.13
CA PRO A 784 -21.83 24.55 -56.02
C PRO A 784 -21.70 24.11 -54.56
N LEU A 785 -22.11 22.87 -54.26
CA LEU A 785 -22.17 22.32 -52.90
C LEU A 785 -20.87 22.48 -52.11
N LEU A 786 -19.71 22.30 -52.76
CA LEU A 786 -18.40 22.47 -52.12
C LEU A 786 -18.15 23.90 -51.65
N THR A 787 -18.62 24.92 -52.39
CA THR A 787 -18.42 26.33 -52.03
C THR A 787 -19.26 26.72 -50.82
N ILE A 788 -20.54 26.31 -50.80
CA ILE A 788 -21.43 26.57 -49.66
C ILE A 788 -20.89 25.86 -48.41
N SER A 789 -20.50 24.58 -48.56
CA SER A 789 -19.91 23.80 -47.47
C SER A 789 -18.63 24.46 -46.93
N LYS A 790 -17.77 24.97 -47.81
CA LYS A 790 -16.55 25.69 -47.43
C LYS A 790 -16.85 26.94 -46.59
N TRP A 791 -17.81 27.77 -47.01
CA TRP A 791 -18.20 28.97 -46.26
C TRP A 791 -18.76 28.62 -44.88
N MET A 792 -19.60 27.59 -44.80
CA MET A 792 -20.15 27.14 -43.51
C MET A 792 -19.05 26.58 -42.58
N ILE A 793 -18.08 25.83 -43.11
CA ILE A 793 -16.94 25.33 -42.32
C ILE A 793 -16.10 26.50 -41.79
N TYR A 794 -15.86 27.53 -42.59
CA TYR A 794 -15.09 28.69 -42.14
C TYR A 794 -15.80 29.47 -41.03
N ILE A 795 -17.13 29.61 -41.11
CA ILE A 795 -17.95 30.23 -40.05
C ILE A 795 -17.92 29.37 -38.79
N TRP A 796 -18.00 28.04 -38.93
CA TRP A 796 -17.96 27.10 -37.81
C TRP A 796 -16.64 27.17 -37.01
N PHE A 797 -15.51 27.32 -37.70
CA PHE A 797 -14.20 27.50 -37.04
C PHE A 797 -13.88 28.96 -36.71
N GLY A 798 -14.76 29.91 -37.04
CA GLY A 798 -14.53 31.35 -36.85
C GLY A 798 -13.38 31.92 -37.68
N LEU A 799 -12.99 31.24 -38.77
CA LEU A 799 -11.88 31.63 -39.64
C LEU A 799 -12.26 32.78 -40.58
N ASP A 800 -13.53 32.89 -40.96
CA ASP A 800 -14.00 33.85 -41.95
C ASP A 800 -15.51 34.16 -41.81
N GLY A 801 -15.89 35.41 -42.04
CA GLY A 801 -17.28 35.89 -42.08
C GLY A 801 -17.88 36.00 -43.48
N THR A 802 -17.12 35.68 -44.54
CA THR A 802 -17.58 35.81 -45.94
C THR A 802 -18.88 35.08 -46.23
N GLY A 803 -19.14 33.93 -45.60
CA GLY A 803 -20.40 33.21 -45.77
C GLY A 803 -21.63 33.98 -45.31
N ILE A 804 -21.51 34.86 -44.30
CA ILE A 804 -22.61 35.73 -43.83
C ILE A 804 -22.82 36.86 -44.86
N HIS A 805 -21.75 37.48 -45.36
CA HIS A 805 -21.88 38.52 -46.38
C HIS A 805 -22.46 38.00 -47.70
N ARG A 806 -22.04 36.80 -48.13
CA ARG A 806 -22.52 36.15 -49.36
C ARG A 806 -23.89 35.50 -49.18
N SER A 807 -24.40 35.37 -47.96
CA SER A 807 -25.69 34.73 -47.71
C SER A 807 -26.89 35.46 -48.33
N VAL A 808 -26.76 36.77 -48.57
CA VAL A 808 -27.76 37.61 -49.26
C VAL A 808 -28.00 37.13 -50.71
N GLU A 809 -27.02 36.44 -51.30
CA GLU A 809 -27.08 35.91 -52.67
C GLU A 809 -28.01 34.70 -52.79
N PHE A 810 -28.26 33.96 -51.69
CA PHE A 810 -29.24 32.87 -51.70
C PHE A 810 -30.67 33.43 -51.62
N HIS A 811 -30.90 34.36 -50.68
CA HIS A 811 -32.13 35.11 -50.54
C HIS A 811 -31.86 36.31 -49.64
N TRP A 812 -32.40 37.49 -49.97
CA TRP A 812 -32.08 38.75 -49.29
C TRP A 812 -32.31 38.72 -47.76
N LEU A 813 -33.37 38.04 -47.30
CA LEU A 813 -33.68 37.87 -45.87
C LEU A 813 -33.35 36.48 -45.31
N LEU A 814 -33.93 35.42 -45.88
CA LEU A 814 -33.83 34.05 -45.36
C LEU A 814 -32.40 33.49 -45.40
N GLY A 815 -31.57 33.87 -46.39
CA GLY A 815 -30.18 33.42 -46.47
C GLY A 815 -29.36 33.88 -45.26
N PRO A 816 -29.29 35.18 -44.96
CA PRO A 816 -28.66 35.71 -43.75
C PRO A 816 -29.24 35.14 -42.46
N VAL A 817 -30.56 34.99 -42.36
CA VAL A 817 -31.20 34.44 -41.15
C VAL A 817 -30.73 33.00 -40.91
N VAL A 818 -30.73 32.14 -41.93
CA VAL A 818 -30.29 30.74 -41.82
C VAL A 818 -28.79 30.68 -41.49
N MET A 819 -27.96 31.51 -42.13
CA MET A 819 -26.51 31.52 -41.89
C MET A 819 -26.14 32.06 -40.50
N ILE A 820 -26.80 33.11 -40.01
CA ILE A 820 -26.60 33.65 -38.66
C ILE A 820 -27.09 32.64 -37.61
N THR A 821 -28.23 31.98 -37.86
CA THR A 821 -28.76 30.94 -36.96
C THR A 821 -27.79 29.76 -36.87
N PHE A 822 -27.21 29.33 -37.99
CA PHE A 822 -26.16 28.33 -38.02
C PHE A 822 -24.92 28.77 -37.23
N ALA A 823 -24.43 30.00 -37.45
CA ALA A 823 -23.27 30.54 -36.74
C ALA A 823 -23.51 30.62 -35.22
N PHE A 824 -24.72 31.05 -34.82
CA PHE A 824 -25.12 31.14 -33.42
C PHE A 824 -25.18 29.74 -32.79
N LEU A 825 -25.92 28.79 -33.38
CA LEU A 825 -26.01 27.42 -32.86
C LEU A 825 -24.65 26.71 -32.83
N GLY A 826 -23.82 26.89 -33.85
CA GLY A 826 -22.46 26.36 -33.91
C GLY A 826 -21.58 26.87 -32.78
N ASN A 827 -21.36 28.19 -32.75
CA ASN A 827 -20.36 28.80 -31.88
C ASN A 827 -20.82 28.98 -30.43
N THR A 828 -22.13 29.04 -30.19
CA THR A 828 -22.66 29.12 -28.82
C THR A 828 -23.02 27.74 -28.30
N LEU A 829 -24.02 27.06 -28.88
CA LEU A 829 -24.55 25.82 -28.31
C LEU A 829 -23.58 24.64 -28.46
N PHE A 830 -23.14 24.32 -29.69
CA PHE A 830 -22.31 23.13 -29.89
C PHE A 830 -20.92 23.29 -29.26
N LEU A 831 -20.30 24.47 -29.37
CA LEU A 831 -19.00 24.72 -28.73
C LEU A 831 -19.10 24.70 -27.19
N THR A 832 -20.14 25.28 -26.59
CA THR A 832 -20.29 25.25 -25.11
C THR A 832 -20.61 23.85 -24.60
N ILE A 833 -21.47 23.08 -25.28
CA ILE A 833 -21.71 21.67 -24.96
C ILE A 833 -20.42 20.88 -25.07
N LEU A 834 -19.63 21.10 -26.14
CA LEU A 834 -18.36 20.43 -26.31
C LEU A 834 -17.42 20.71 -25.14
N VAL A 835 -17.18 21.99 -24.82
CA VAL A 835 -16.30 22.38 -23.71
C VAL A 835 -16.80 21.83 -22.37
N SER A 836 -18.12 21.86 -22.14
CA SER A 836 -18.74 21.35 -20.91
C SER A 836 -18.58 19.83 -20.79
N MET A 837 -18.90 19.06 -21.84
CA MET A 837 -18.72 17.61 -21.84
C MET A 837 -17.25 17.24 -21.66
N LEU A 838 -16.34 17.86 -22.40
CA LEU A 838 -14.90 17.62 -22.27
C LEU A 838 -14.44 17.90 -20.82
N SER A 839 -14.92 18.99 -20.21
CA SER A 839 -14.58 19.34 -18.82
C SER A 839 -15.15 18.36 -17.79
N ASN A 840 -16.39 17.92 -17.97
CA ASN A 840 -17.03 16.95 -17.07
C ASN A 840 -16.37 15.57 -17.19
N THR A 841 -16.16 15.10 -18.42
CA THR A 841 -15.43 13.86 -18.71
C THR A 841 -14.02 13.92 -18.14
N PHE A 842 -13.30 15.03 -18.28
CA PHE A 842 -11.99 15.23 -17.67
C PHE A 842 -12.05 15.18 -16.13
N SER A 843 -13.04 15.82 -15.50
CA SER A 843 -13.19 15.86 -14.04
C SER A 843 -13.47 14.48 -13.43
N ASN A 844 -14.36 13.70 -14.07
CA ASN A 844 -14.69 12.34 -13.63
C ASN A 844 -13.52 11.37 -13.80
N ILE A 845 -12.70 11.55 -14.84
CA ILE A 845 -11.48 10.77 -15.05
C ILE A 845 -10.44 11.13 -14.00
N SER A 846 -10.32 12.41 -13.65
CA SER A 846 -9.37 12.90 -12.66
C SER A 846 -9.64 12.34 -11.25
N SER A 847 -10.91 12.26 -10.82
CA SER A 847 -11.26 11.79 -9.47
C SER A 847 -10.93 10.31 -9.22
N ASN A 848 -10.97 9.47 -10.25
CA ASN A 848 -10.67 8.02 -10.17
C ASN A 848 -9.29 7.65 -10.75
N ALA A 849 -8.45 8.63 -11.08
CA ALA A 849 -7.24 8.42 -11.85
C ALA A 849 -6.28 7.40 -11.20
N ALA A 850 -6.08 7.45 -9.88
CA ALA A 850 -5.14 6.57 -9.17
C ALA A 850 -5.41 5.08 -9.40
N ALA A 851 -6.65 4.64 -9.18
CA ALA A 851 -7.01 3.23 -9.32
C ALA A 851 -6.95 2.76 -10.78
N GLU A 852 -7.35 3.62 -11.72
CA GLU A 852 -7.32 3.34 -13.15
C GLU A 852 -5.89 3.21 -13.71
N ILE A 853 -4.94 4.03 -13.22
CA ILE A 853 -3.51 3.91 -13.54
C ILE A 853 -3.00 2.52 -13.20
N HIS A 854 -3.22 2.14 -11.94
CA HIS A 854 -2.71 0.90 -11.39
C HIS A 854 -3.32 -0.31 -12.10
N PHE A 855 -4.61 -0.24 -12.42
CA PHE A 855 -5.31 -1.20 -13.25
C PHE A 855 -4.65 -1.34 -14.63
N ARG A 856 -4.52 -0.23 -15.38
CA ARG A 856 -3.95 -0.26 -16.73
C ARG A 856 -2.50 -0.72 -16.74
N LYS A 857 -1.70 -0.30 -15.75
CA LYS A 857 -0.33 -0.76 -15.58
C LYS A 857 -0.28 -2.27 -15.37
N ALA A 858 -1.20 -2.85 -14.60
CA ALA A 858 -1.30 -4.30 -14.44
C ALA A 858 -1.65 -5.01 -15.75
N VAL A 859 -2.61 -4.47 -16.53
CA VAL A 859 -2.98 -4.99 -17.84
C VAL A 859 -1.79 -4.98 -18.80
N LEU A 860 -1.15 -3.82 -19.00
CA LEU A 860 0.00 -3.68 -19.90
C LEU A 860 1.18 -4.55 -19.46
N THR A 861 1.38 -4.70 -18.15
CA THR A 861 2.44 -5.59 -17.62
C THR A 861 2.15 -7.04 -17.98
N LEU A 862 0.91 -7.52 -17.81
CA LEU A 862 0.54 -8.90 -18.13
C LEU A 862 0.50 -9.17 -19.64
N GLU A 863 0.00 -8.24 -20.45
CA GLU A 863 0.10 -8.30 -21.91
C GLU A 863 1.56 -8.37 -22.37
N GLY A 864 2.42 -7.56 -21.74
CA GLY A 864 3.86 -7.53 -21.99
C GLY A 864 4.54 -8.88 -21.75
N VAL A 865 4.12 -9.61 -20.71
CA VAL A 865 4.67 -10.93 -20.36
C VAL A 865 4.17 -12.04 -21.29
N LYS A 866 2.92 -11.97 -21.78
CA LYS A 866 2.28 -12.95 -22.69
C LYS A 866 2.74 -12.87 -24.15
N ALA A 867 3.97 -12.42 -24.40
CA ALA A 867 4.47 -12.14 -25.75
C ALA A 867 4.93 -13.40 -26.50
N ASP A 868 4.70 -13.41 -27.81
CA ASP A 868 5.19 -14.45 -28.74
C ASP A 868 6.74 -14.48 -28.79
N ALA A 869 7.33 -15.65 -29.04
CA ALA A 869 8.78 -15.78 -29.18
C ALA A 869 9.35 -15.03 -30.40
N VAL A 870 8.51 -14.65 -31.38
CA VAL A 870 8.90 -13.77 -32.50
C VAL A 870 9.54 -12.46 -32.02
N PHE A 871 9.08 -11.90 -30.89
CA PHE A 871 9.62 -10.65 -30.32
C PHE A 871 11.06 -10.77 -29.82
N ALA A 872 11.54 -12.00 -29.56
CA ALA A 872 12.94 -12.22 -29.21
C ALA A 872 13.89 -11.86 -30.37
N TYR A 873 13.35 -11.75 -31.59
CA TYR A 873 14.06 -11.31 -32.78
C TYR A 873 13.66 -9.87 -33.11
N GLN A 874 14.60 -8.94 -32.99
CA GLN A 874 14.36 -7.55 -33.31
C GLN A 874 14.34 -7.35 -34.84
N PRO A 875 13.55 -6.42 -35.41
CA PRO A 875 13.63 -6.09 -36.82
C PRO A 875 15.06 -5.68 -37.23
N PRO A 876 15.58 -6.15 -38.38
CA PRO A 876 14.94 -6.99 -39.40
C PRO A 876 15.13 -8.51 -39.19
N PHE A 877 15.78 -8.94 -38.12
CA PHE A 877 16.12 -10.36 -37.89
C PHE A 877 14.90 -11.26 -37.64
N ASN A 878 13.76 -10.68 -37.23
CA ASN A 878 12.50 -11.42 -37.10
C ASN A 878 12.03 -12.07 -38.41
N LEU A 879 12.30 -11.42 -39.55
CA LEU A 879 12.01 -11.99 -40.87
C LEU A 879 12.76 -13.31 -41.07
N LEU A 880 14.07 -13.29 -40.82
CA LEU A 880 14.90 -14.48 -40.92
C LEU A 880 14.45 -15.56 -39.95
N ALA A 881 14.05 -15.19 -38.74
CA ALA A 881 13.55 -16.13 -37.75
C ALA A 881 12.28 -16.84 -38.23
N VAL A 882 11.29 -16.12 -38.74
CA VAL A 882 10.05 -16.74 -39.25
C VAL A 882 10.32 -17.63 -40.46
N PHE A 883 11.12 -17.17 -41.43
CA PHE A 883 11.40 -17.96 -42.63
C PHE A 883 12.29 -19.19 -42.37
N LEU A 884 13.16 -19.17 -41.36
CA LEU A 884 14.07 -20.29 -41.06
C LEU A 884 13.52 -21.24 -39.98
N LEU A 885 12.91 -20.72 -38.91
CA LEU A 885 12.49 -21.55 -37.77
C LEU A 885 11.13 -22.19 -37.99
N LEU A 886 10.19 -21.52 -38.67
CA LEU A 886 8.85 -22.08 -38.85
C LEU A 886 8.85 -23.39 -39.67
N PRO A 887 9.59 -23.51 -40.79
CA PRO A 887 9.73 -24.80 -41.48
C PRO A 887 10.49 -25.83 -40.65
N LEU A 888 11.48 -25.40 -39.86
CA LEU A 888 12.32 -26.27 -39.05
C LEU A 888 11.54 -27.01 -37.95
N LYS A 889 10.43 -26.43 -37.47
CA LYS A 889 9.51 -27.07 -36.51
C LYS A 889 9.03 -28.45 -36.98
N PHE A 890 8.79 -28.60 -38.29
CA PHE A 890 8.29 -29.86 -38.86
C PHE A 890 9.39 -30.91 -39.06
N VAL A 891 10.66 -30.50 -39.02
CA VAL A 891 11.82 -31.37 -39.29
C VAL A 891 12.48 -31.83 -38.00
N VAL A 892 12.42 -31.03 -36.93
CA VAL A 892 13.23 -31.20 -35.72
C VAL A 892 12.37 -31.46 -34.49
N SER A 893 12.81 -32.38 -33.61
CA SER A 893 12.14 -32.63 -32.32
C SER A 893 12.03 -31.36 -31.46
N PRO A 894 10.97 -31.20 -30.62
CA PRO A 894 10.75 -30.00 -29.79
C PRO A 894 11.96 -29.59 -28.93
N ARG A 895 12.73 -30.57 -28.42
CA ARG A 895 13.94 -30.33 -27.65
C ARG A 895 15.07 -29.67 -28.45
N TRP A 896 15.30 -30.16 -29.66
CA TRP A 896 16.33 -29.61 -30.54
C TRP A 896 15.88 -28.27 -31.13
N PHE A 897 14.59 -28.13 -31.41
CA PHE A 897 13.98 -26.86 -31.80
C PHE A 897 14.23 -25.77 -30.74
N HIS A 898 13.91 -26.05 -29.46
CA HIS A 898 14.20 -25.16 -28.33
C HIS A 898 15.69 -24.81 -28.25
N LYS A 899 16.59 -25.80 -28.41
CA LYS A 899 18.04 -25.56 -28.35
C LYS A 899 18.54 -24.66 -29.48
N ILE A 900 18.04 -24.86 -30.70
CA ILE A 900 18.37 -24.04 -31.88
C ILE A 900 17.82 -22.62 -31.68
N HIS A 901 16.56 -22.47 -31.26
CA HIS A 901 15.94 -21.19 -30.94
C HIS A 901 16.76 -20.40 -29.91
N VAL A 902 17.03 -20.99 -28.74
CA VAL A 902 17.87 -20.42 -27.67
C VAL A 902 19.25 -19.98 -28.19
N ALA A 903 19.92 -20.81 -28.99
CA ALA A 903 21.23 -20.47 -29.54
C ALA A 903 21.16 -19.28 -30.50
N THR A 904 20.18 -19.27 -31.40
CA THR A 904 20.00 -18.19 -32.38
C THR A 904 19.63 -16.86 -31.71
N VAL A 905 18.71 -16.85 -30.74
CA VAL A 905 18.34 -15.63 -30.00
C VAL A 905 19.56 -15.03 -29.29
N ARG A 906 20.37 -15.88 -28.64
CA ARG A 906 21.59 -15.43 -27.94
C ARG A 906 22.65 -14.90 -28.88
N LEU A 907 22.80 -15.51 -30.06
CA LEU A 907 23.77 -15.08 -31.06
C LEU A 907 23.39 -13.70 -31.63
N VAL A 908 22.14 -13.55 -32.08
CA VAL A 908 21.65 -12.30 -32.68
C VAL A 908 21.66 -11.14 -31.68
N ASN A 909 21.26 -11.41 -30.43
CA ASN A 909 21.15 -10.38 -29.39
C ASN A 909 22.35 -10.32 -28.45
N LEU A 910 23.49 -10.96 -28.77
CA LEU A 910 24.67 -10.99 -27.90
C LEU A 910 25.10 -9.60 -27.37
N PRO A 911 25.28 -8.55 -28.21
CA PRO A 911 25.71 -7.25 -27.70
C PRO A 911 24.65 -6.61 -26.80
N LEU A 912 23.38 -6.77 -27.14
CA LEU A 912 22.25 -6.24 -26.37
C LEU A 912 22.12 -6.93 -25.01
N LEU A 913 22.22 -8.26 -24.97
CA LEU A 913 22.16 -9.05 -23.75
C LEU A 913 23.33 -8.74 -22.81
N LEU A 914 24.53 -8.54 -23.35
CA LEU A 914 25.69 -8.10 -22.54
C LEU A 914 25.48 -6.71 -21.96
N LEU A 915 24.94 -5.76 -22.74
CA LEU A 915 24.63 -4.43 -22.26
C LEU A 915 23.58 -4.46 -21.14
N ILE A 916 22.52 -5.24 -21.31
CA ILE A 916 21.49 -5.46 -20.29
C ILE A 916 22.12 -6.07 -19.03
N ALA A 917 22.94 -7.11 -19.16
CA ALA A 917 23.58 -7.77 -18.02
C ALA A 917 24.52 -6.83 -17.24
N VAL A 918 25.29 -5.98 -17.94
CA VAL A 918 26.16 -4.99 -17.30
C VAL A 918 25.33 -3.90 -16.61
N ALA A 919 24.29 -3.38 -17.27
CA ALA A 919 23.40 -2.39 -16.70
C ALA A 919 22.69 -2.92 -15.44
N GLU A 920 22.16 -4.14 -15.48
CA GLU A 920 21.47 -4.77 -14.35
C GLU A 920 22.39 -5.01 -13.16
N ARG A 921 23.64 -5.43 -13.40
CA ARG A 921 24.62 -5.72 -12.33
C ARG A 921 25.26 -4.47 -11.72
N ARG A 922 25.35 -3.36 -12.47
CA ARG A 922 26.03 -2.12 -12.02
C ARG A 922 25.08 -1.01 -11.56
N LEU A 923 23.86 -0.93 -12.09
CA LEU A 923 23.04 0.29 -11.99
C LEU A 923 21.72 0.13 -11.23
N LEU A 924 21.18 -1.08 -11.09
CA LEU A 924 19.71 -1.26 -11.06
C LEU A 924 19.07 -1.74 -9.75
N TRP A 925 19.77 -1.68 -8.62
CA TRP A 925 19.17 -2.01 -7.32
C TRP A 925 19.37 -1.01 -6.15
N PRO A 926 19.30 0.32 -6.34
CA PRO A 926 18.74 1.20 -5.33
C PRO A 926 17.21 1.19 -5.44
N ALA A 927 16.52 1.00 -4.31
CA ALA A 927 15.06 1.08 -4.25
C ALA A 927 14.61 2.54 -4.49
N LYS A 928 14.34 2.90 -5.75
CA LYS A 928 13.50 4.07 -6.03
C LYS A 928 12.06 3.71 -5.67
N THR A 929 11.55 4.28 -4.58
CA THR A 929 10.12 4.56 -4.45
C THR A 929 9.72 5.44 -5.64
N PHE A 930 8.94 4.88 -6.55
CA PHE A 930 8.42 5.61 -7.69
C PHE A 930 7.40 6.64 -7.23
N GLU A 931 7.64 7.90 -7.59
CA GLU A 931 6.62 8.95 -7.57
C GLU A 931 5.52 8.62 -8.58
N THR A 932 4.29 8.84 -8.16
CA THR A 932 3.05 8.54 -8.88
C THR A 932 2.84 9.49 -10.06
N GLY A 933 3.11 9.00 -11.27
CA GLY A 933 2.68 9.61 -12.54
C GLY A 933 1.23 9.23 -12.86
N THR A 934 0.44 10.23 -13.28
CA THR A 934 -1.03 10.20 -13.40
C THR A 934 -1.53 9.81 -14.80
N VAL A 935 -2.32 8.74 -14.90
CA VAL A 935 -2.76 8.03 -16.14
C VAL A 935 -4.03 7.14 -15.91
N GLY A 936 -5.28 7.65 -15.82
CA GLY A 936 -6.51 6.85 -16.14
C GLY A 936 -7.37 7.32 -17.35
N SER A 937 -7.90 6.42 -18.21
CA SER A 937 -8.76 6.67 -19.40
C SER A 937 -10.12 5.99 -19.25
N LEU A 938 -11.17 6.61 -19.80
CA LEU A 938 -12.44 5.96 -20.10
C LEU A 938 -12.52 5.64 -21.61
N ALA A 939 -12.52 4.37 -21.98
CA ALA A 939 -13.17 3.81 -23.18
C ALA A 939 -12.88 2.31 -23.21
N GLN A 940 -13.54 1.58 -22.32
CA GLN A 940 -13.40 0.13 -22.22
C GLN A 940 -14.68 -0.44 -21.59
N LYS A 941 -15.77 -0.47 -22.36
CA LYS A 941 -16.97 -1.27 -22.03
C LYS A 941 -17.25 -2.33 -23.09
N TRP A 942 -16.95 -2.04 -24.36
CA TRP A 942 -17.20 -2.97 -25.46
C TRP A 942 -16.15 -4.09 -25.61
N PHE A 943 -14.90 -3.84 -25.19
CA PHE A 943 -13.84 -4.84 -25.24
C PHE A 943 -14.01 -5.96 -24.23
N TRP A 944 -14.25 -5.59 -22.97
CA TRP A 944 -14.32 -6.53 -21.88
C TRP A 944 -15.38 -7.58 -22.16
N GLN A 945 -16.50 -7.19 -22.77
CA GLN A 945 -17.54 -8.13 -23.23
C GLN A 945 -17.04 -9.24 -24.15
N ARG A 946 -16.03 -8.99 -25.01
CA ARG A 946 -15.54 -9.99 -25.98
C ARG A 946 -14.33 -10.78 -25.49
N TRP A 947 -13.52 -10.21 -24.61
CA TRP A 947 -12.47 -10.95 -23.88
C TRP A 947 -13.06 -11.82 -22.76
N GLN A 948 -14.15 -11.36 -22.12
CA GLN A 948 -14.98 -12.10 -21.17
C GLN A 948 -15.46 -13.43 -21.78
N LEU A 949 -15.98 -13.45 -23.01
CA LEU A 949 -16.64 -14.65 -23.56
C LEU A 949 -15.79 -15.93 -23.59
N SER A 950 -14.46 -15.85 -23.74
CA SER A 950 -13.63 -17.06 -23.72
C SER A 950 -13.23 -17.45 -22.30
N ALA A 951 -12.51 -16.61 -21.56
CA ALA A 951 -12.00 -16.91 -20.21
C ALA A 951 -13.11 -17.17 -19.17
N PHE A 952 -14.28 -16.57 -19.35
CA PHE A 952 -15.39 -16.63 -18.41
C PHE A 952 -16.21 -17.93 -18.51
N GLN A 953 -16.24 -18.56 -19.70
CA GLN A 953 -16.83 -19.90 -19.87
C GLN A 953 -16.11 -20.94 -18.99
N TYR A 954 -14.78 -20.85 -18.87
CA TYR A 954 -13.97 -21.77 -18.06
C TYR A 954 -14.25 -21.62 -16.56
N ILE A 955 -14.33 -20.38 -16.05
CA ILE A 955 -14.59 -20.11 -14.63
C ILE A 955 -16.02 -20.52 -14.26
N ARG A 956 -16.97 -20.33 -15.17
CA ARG A 956 -18.38 -20.61 -14.95
C ARG A 956 -18.69 -22.11 -14.83
N ALA A 957 -17.94 -22.97 -15.53
CA ALA A 957 -18.21 -24.40 -15.56
C ALA A 957 -18.31 -25.03 -14.15
N VAL A 958 -17.54 -24.52 -13.18
CA VAL A 958 -17.61 -24.97 -11.77
C VAL A 958 -18.97 -24.73 -11.12
N PHE A 959 -19.71 -23.70 -11.53
CA PHE A 959 -21.02 -23.36 -10.98
C PHE A 959 -22.19 -23.99 -11.73
N ASP A 960 -21.96 -24.54 -12.93
CA ASP A 960 -23.00 -25.19 -13.72
C ASP A 960 -23.31 -26.62 -13.21
N VAL A 961 -22.39 -27.23 -12.45
CA VAL A 961 -22.59 -28.52 -11.76
C VAL A 961 -22.78 -28.26 -10.27
N PRO A 962 -23.90 -28.68 -9.64
CA PRO A 962 -24.07 -28.52 -8.20
C PRO A 962 -23.00 -29.34 -7.44
N PRO A 963 -22.49 -28.83 -6.30
CA PRO A 963 -21.55 -29.59 -5.49
C PRO A 963 -22.24 -30.88 -5.00
N PRO A 964 -21.53 -32.02 -4.95
CA PRO A 964 -22.13 -33.25 -4.45
C PRO A 964 -22.38 -33.18 -2.94
N ASP A 965 -23.26 -34.07 -2.45
CA ASP A 965 -23.78 -34.02 -1.07
C ASP A 965 -22.67 -34.10 -0.01
N ASP A 966 -21.58 -34.81 -0.31
CA ASP A 966 -20.38 -34.90 0.55
C ASP A 966 -19.68 -33.54 0.75
N VAL A 967 -19.43 -32.81 -0.34
CA VAL A 967 -18.87 -31.47 -0.30
C VAL A 967 -19.85 -30.48 0.31
N TYR A 968 -21.16 -30.66 0.09
CA TYR A 968 -22.19 -29.81 0.67
C TYR A 968 -22.28 -29.97 2.20
N ASP A 969 -22.21 -31.20 2.70
CA ASP A 969 -22.23 -31.52 4.12
C ASP A 969 -20.97 -30.98 4.83
N ASP A 970 -19.79 -31.14 4.23
CA ASP A 970 -18.54 -30.56 4.74
C ASP A 970 -18.62 -29.04 4.86
N ILE A 971 -19.24 -28.36 3.89
CA ILE A 971 -19.46 -26.91 3.92
C ILE A 971 -20.53 -26.54 4.97
N ALA A 972 -21.56 -27.37 5.17
CA ALA A 972 -22.65 -27.10 6.11
C ALA A 972 -22.21 -27.18 7.58
N VAL A 973 -21.25 -28.05 7.93
CA VAL A 973 -20.70 -28.15 9.29
C VAL A 973 -20.01 -26.84 9.72
N ASP A 974 -19.32 -26.17 8.81
CA ASP A 974 -18.69 -24.86 9.07
C ASP A 974 -19.72 -23.72 9.22
N ASP A 975 -20.95 -23.91 8.72
CA ASP A 975 -22.02 -22.92 8.67
C ASP A 975 -22.67 -22.70 10.05
N ASP A 976 -22.88 -23.76 10.83
CA ASP A 976 -23.43 -23.65 12.20
C ASP A 976 -22.53 -22.77 13.08
N LEU A 977 -21.21 -22.91 12.95
CA LEU A 977 -20.24 -22.05 13.64
C LEU A 977 -20.34 -20.58 13.20
N THR A 978 -20.58 -20.34 11.90
CA THR A 978 -20.67 -19.01 11.29
C THR A 978 -21.98 -18.30 11.66
N HIS A 979 -23.11 -19.01 11.58
CA HIS A 979 -24.43 -18.53 11.98
C HIS A 979 -24.49 -18.18 13.48
N HIS A 980 -23.83 -18.97 14.33
CA HIS A 980 -23.74 -18.68 15.77
C HIS A 980 -22.91 -17.42 16.09
N LEU A 981 -21.86 -17.11 15.32
CA LEU A 981 -21.04 -15.92 15.52
C LEU A 981 -21.73 -14.63 15.06
N ILE A 982 -22.39 -14.67 13.90
CA ILE A 982 -23.10 -13.50 13.33
C ILE A 982 -24.37 -13.19 14.14
N ARG A 983 -25.19 -14.20 14.47
CA ARG A 983 -26.45 -14.00 15.20
C ARG A 983 -26.24 -13.51 16.64
N ARG A 984 -25.12 -13.86 17.30
CA ARG A 984 -24.80 -13.40 18.66
C ARG A 984 -24.41 -11.91 18.71
N GLN A 985 -23.95 -11.35 17.60
CA GLN A 985 -23.72 -9.90 17.47
C GLN A 985 -25.00 -9.13 17.13
N TYR A 986 -25.89 -9.69 16.31
CA TYR A 986 -27.18 -9.06 15.97
C TYR A 986 -28.23 -9.15 17.10
N ALA A 987 -28.33 -10.28 17.81
CA ALA A 987 -29.31 -10.47 18.89
C ALA A 987 -29.03 -9.63 20.15
N ARG A 988 -27.83 -9.07 20.30
CA ARG A 988 -27.51 -8.16 21.42
C ARG A 988 -28.18 -6.79 21.31
N GLN A 989 -28.86 -6.49 20.19
CA GLN A 989 -29.53 -5.20 19.95
C GLN A 989 -31.08 -5.24 20.01
N GLU A 990 -31.73 -6.41 20.00
CA GLU A 990 -33.21 -6.51 19.98
C GLU A 990 -33.78 -7.34 21.14
N THR A 991 -33.60 -6.91 22.40
CA THR A 991 -34.53 -7.30 23.49
C THR A 991 -34.43 -6.33 24.66
N HIS A 992 -35.28 -5.31 24.66
CA HIS A 992 -35.76 -4.67 25.89
C HIS A 992 -37.26 -4.38 25.75
N ASP A 993 -38.04 -5.41 25.44
CA ASP A 993 -39.38 -5.56 26.03
C ASP A 993 -39.97 -6.95 25.73
N THR A 994 -40.90 -7.36 26.59
CA THR A 994 -41.69 -8.60 26.58
C THR A 994 -41.11 -9.82 27.32
N THR A 995 -41.61 -9.94 28.54
CA THR A 995 -41.68 -11.13 29.38
C THR A 995 -42.46 -12.26 28.69
N ARG A 996 -41.83 -13.42 28.43
CA ARG A 996 -42.57 -14.69 28.27
C ARG A 996 -41.84 -15.88 28.88
N LYS A 997 -42.62 -16.68 29.60
CA LYS A 997 -42.25 -17.80 30.47
C LYS A 997 -41.56 -18.96 29.72
N ALA A 998 -40.63 -19.60 30.42
CA ALA A 998 -39.94 -20.81 30.01
C ALA A 998 -40.88 -22.01 29.84
N SER A 999 -40.72 -22.74 28.74
CA SER A 999 -41.24 -24.09 28.56
C SER A 999 -40.07 -25.07 28.41
N ARG A 1000 -40.03 -26.04 29.31
CA ARG A 1000 -39.19 -27.25 29.29
C ARG A 1000 -39.63 -28.18 28.16
N ARG A 1001 -38.71 -28.59 27.28
CA ARG A 1001 -38.38 -30.01 26.96
C ARG A 1001 -37.37 -30.09 25.80
N ASP A 1002 -36.55 -31.14 25.88
CA ASP A 1002 -35.54 -31.63 24.93
C ASP A 1002 -34.23 -30.79 24.91
N SER A 1003 -33.06 -31.30 25.25
CA SER A 1003 -32.48 -32.62 24.93
C SER A 1003 -31.37 -33.00 25.93
N MET A 1004 -31.18 -34.30 26.05
CA MET A 1004 -30.29 -35.02 26.96
C MET A 1004 -29.01 -35.37 26.21
N PHE A 1005 -27.84 -34.84 26.59
CA PHE A 1005 -26.52 -35.44 26.34
C PHE A 1005 -25.47 -34.74 27.24
N GLU A 1006 -24.79 -35.49 28.10
CA GLU A 1006 -23.70 -35.03 28.96
C GLU A 1006 -22.34 -35.21 28.26
N ILE A 1007 -21.49 -34.17 28.29
CA ILE A 1007 -20.08 -34.20 27.89
C ILE A 1007 -19.24 -33.81 29.13
N PRO A 1008 -18.06 -34.43 29.42
CA PRO A 1008 -17.36 -34.27 30.69
C PRO A 1008 -16.65 -32.91 30.86
N PRO A 1009 -16.36 -32.48 32.10
CA PRO A 1009 -15.92 -31.11 32.37
C PRO A 1009 -14.39 -30.99 32.35
N LYS A 1010 -13.83 -30.38 31.31
CA LYS A 1010 -12.59 -29.58 31.42
C LYS A 1010 -12.68 -28.37 30.51
N LEU A 1011 -12.27 -27.22 31.05
CA LEU A 1011 -12.28 -25.87 30.47
C LEU A 1011 -13.63 -25.14 30.51
N ARG A 1012 -14.01 -24.71 31.72
CA ARG A 1012 -14.90 -23.57 31.91
C ARG A 1012 -14.26 -22.62 32.93
N GLY A 1013 -13.84 -21.45 32.46
CA GLY A 1013 -13.16 -20.47 33.29
C GLY A 1013 -12.75 -19.22 32.53
N SER A 1014 -13.64 -18.68 31.68
CA SER A 1014 -13.68 -17.28 31.25
C SER A 1014 -14.84 -17.15 30.26
N LEU A 1015 -15.51 -16.00 30.20
CA LEU A 1015 -16.68 -15.67 29.36
C LEU A 1015 -18.06 -15.88 30.01
N THR A 1016 -18.27 -15.22 31.15
CA THR A 1016 -19.54 -14.55 31.43
C THR A 1016 -19.24 -13.21 32.08
N GLU A 1017 -19.34 -12.12 31.32
CA GLU A 1017 -19.76 -10.78 31.75
C GLU A 1017 -19.52 -9.79 30.61
N THR A 1018 -20.59 -9.21 30.09
CA THR A 1018 -20.68 -7.89 29.41
C THR A 1018 -22.15 -7.71 29.08
N GLY A 1019 -22.95 -7.54 30.13
CA GLY A 1019 -24.34 -7.08 30.02
C GLY A 1019 -24.48 -5.57 30.24
N GLU A 1020 -23.42 -4.89 30.67
CA GLU A 1020 -23.54 -3.54 31.26
C GLU A 1020 -23.20 -2.37 30.32
N ASP A 1021 -22.63 -2.60 29.13
CA ASP A 1021 -22.20 -1.50 28.24
C ASP A 1021 -23.30 -0.93 27.32
N LEU A 1022 -24.48 -1.58 27.23
CA LEU A 1022 -25.56 -1.14 26.32
C LEU A 1022 -26.48 -0.07 26.94
N SER A 1023 -26.60 -0.01 28.27
CA SER A 1023 -27.39 1.02 28.96
C SER A 1023 -26.68 2.38 28.98
N ASP A 1024 -25.35 2.40 29.05
CA ASP A 1024 -24.55 3.64 29.04
C ASP A 1024 -24.58 4.33 27.66
N LEU A 1025 -24.69 3.56 26.57
CA LEU A 1025 -24.78 4.11 25.21
C LEU A 1025 -26.13 4.80 24.95
N ALA A 1026 -27.22 4.21 25.44
CA ALA A 1026 -28.56 4.81 25.36
C ALA A 1026 -28.64 6.10 26.18
N GLY A 1027 -28.02 6.12 27.38
CA GLY A 1027 -27.90 7.32 28.21
C GLY A 1027 -27.10 8.44 27.52
N ARG A 1028 -26.03 8.10 26.81
CA ARG A 1028 -25.22 9.06 26.05
C ARG A 1028 -25.95 9.64 24.84
N LEU A 1029 -26.79 8.86 24.16
CA LEU A 1029 -27.60 9.35 23.04
C LEU A 1029 -28.67 10.34 23.52
N VAL A 1030 -29.35 10.05 24.62
CA VAL A 1030 -30.32 10.96 25.25
C VAL A 1030 -29.64 12.25 25.73
N ALA A 1031 -28.43 12.15 26.31
CA ALA A 1031 -27.65 13.31 26.72
C ALA A 1031 -27.20 14.18 25.52
N MET A 1032 -26.95 13.55 24.36
CA MET A 1032 -26.56 14.24 23.13
C MET A 1032 -27.76 14.95 22.47
N GLU A 1033 -28.94 14.34 22.45
CA GLU A 1033 -30.19 15.00 22.03
C GLU A 1033 -30.51 16.21 22.92
N GLN A 1034 -30.36 16.07 24.23
CA GLN A 1034 -30.54 17.20 25.16
C GLN A 1034 -29.48 18.29 24.99
N ALA A 1035 -28.27 17.97 24.52
CA ALA A 1035 -27.25 18.96 24.18
C ALA A 1035 -27.58 19.70 22.87
N MET A 1036 -28.14 19.01 21.87
CA MET A 1036 -28.59 19.62 20.62
C MET A 1036 -29.80 20.54 20.83
N ALA A 1037 -30.79 20.12 21.61
CA ALA A 1037 -31.95 20.97 21.95
C ALA A 1037 -31.53 22.24 22.73
N ARG A 1038 -30.51 22.14 23.60
CA ARG A 1038 -29.95 23.31 24.30
C ARG A 1038 -29.20 24.26 23.36
N MET A 1039 -28.53 23.75 22.34
CA MET A 1039 -27.89 24.58 21.31
C MET A 1039 -28.93 25.27 20.42
N GLU A 1040 -30.04 24.62 20.09
CA GLU A 1040 -31.15 25.24 19.35
C GLU A 1040 -31.85 26.35 20.16
N ASP A 1041 -32.08 26.15 21.46
CA ASP A 1041 -32.62 27.20 22.36
C ASP A 1041 -31.63 28.35 22.57
N MET A 1042 -30.34 28.09 22.53
CA MET A 1042 -29.31 29.13 22.63
C MET A 1042 -29.18 29.91 21.31
N LEU A 1043 -29.35 29.25 20.17
CA LEU A 1043 -29.38 29.87 18.83
C LEU A 1043 -30.65 30.70 18.61
N SER A 1044 -31.81 30.25 19.10
CA SER A 1044 -33.07 31.00 19.00
C SER A 1044 -33.04 32.30 19.81
N ARG A 1045 -32.28 32.33 20.92
CA ARG A 1045 -32.06 33.54 21.74
C ARG A 1045 -31.03 34.52 21.16
N LEU A 1046 -30.23 34.11 20.17
CA LEU A 1046 -29.22 34.95 19.52
C LEU A 1046 -29.73 35.64 18.24
N LEU A 1047 -30.96 35.37 17.82
CA LEU A 1047 -31.64 36.06 16.71
C LEU A 1047 -32.58 37.15 17.26
N PRO A 1048 -32.44 38.42 16.88
CA PRO A 1048 -33.37 39.47 17.29
C PRO A 1048 -34.74 39.26 16.63
N SER A 1049 -35.81 39.31 17.42
CA SER A 1049 -37.19 39.34 16.95
C SER A 1049 -37.46 40.61 16.15
N GLN A 1050 -37.60 40.49 14.82
CA GLN A 1050 -38.25 41.53 14.01
C GLN A 1050 -39.64 41.05 13.59
N ALA A 1051 -40.62 41.39 14.42
CA ALA A 1051 -42.02 41.55 14.05
C ALA A 1051 -42.67 42.43 15.12
N ASP A 1052 -42.79 43.71 14.83
CA ASP A 1052 -43.94 44.58 15.13
C ASP A 1052 -43.49 46.05 15.07
N GLU A 1053 -43.71 46.68 13.91
CA GLU A 1053 -44.24 48.04 13.84
C GLU A 1053 -44.88 48.24 12.46
N ALA A 1054 -46.20 48.39 12.48
CA ALA A 1054 -47.02 48.76 11.35
C ALA A 1054 -47.31 50.27 11.40
N ASP A 1055 -47.61 50.79 10.21
CA ASP A 1055 -48.33 52.03 9.88
C ASP A 1055 -47.59 53.36 9.60
N GLU A 1056 -48.19 54.04 8.63
CA GLU A 1056 -48.09 55.46 8.18
C GLU A 1056 -47.17 55.84 7.00
N SER A 1057 -47.76 55.68 5.81
CA SER A 1057 -48.09 56.72 4.79
C SER A 1057 -47.03 57.64 4.15
N ASP A 1058 -47.18 57.70 2.82
CA ASP A 1058 -47.15 58.87 1.93
C ASP A 1058 -45.83 59.39 1.30
N THR A 1059 -45.77 59.08 -0.01
CA THR A 1059 -45.48 59.98 -1.14
C THR A 1059 -44.05 60.43 -1.47
N LEU A 1060 -43.69 60.12 -2.73
CA LEU A 1060 -42.61 60.61 -3.59
C LEU A 1060 -42.56 62.17 -3.67
N PRO A 1061 -41.44 62.79 -4.12
CA PRO A 1061 -41.22 62.94 -5.58
C PRO A 1061 -39.76 62.88 -6.07
N GLU A 1062 -39.66 62.42 -7.33
CA GLU A 1062 -38.84 62.91 -8.46
C GLU A 1062 -37.35 63.28 -8.30
N GLY A 1063 -36.56 62.84 -9.30
CA GLY A 1063 -35.55 63.73 -9.87
C GLY A 1063 -34.26 63.08 -10.40
N ASP A 1064 -34.32 62.66 -11.66
CA ASP A 1064 -33.31 62.80 -12.72
C ASP A 1064 -31.81 62.46 -12.52
N GLY A 1065 -31.29 61.78 -13.54
CA GLY A 1065 -30.17 62.36 -14.27
C GLY A 1065 -28.89 61.54 -14.41
N THR A 1066 -28.80 60.84 -15.54
CA THR A 1066 -27.66 60.91 -16.49
C THR A 1066 -26.25 60.43 -16.09
N THR A 1067 -25.91 59.27 -16.66
CA THR A 1067 -24.76 59.00 -17.56
C THR A 1067 -23.31 59.28 -17.14
N LEU A 1068 -22.52 58.18 -17.20
CA LEU A 1068 -21.25 57.99 -17.94
C LEU A 1068 -20.21 59.14 -17.91
N ALA A 1069 -19.02 58.84 -17.41
CA ALA A 1069 -17.84 58.63 -18.26
C ALA A 1069 -16.54 58.48 -17.45
N SER A 1070 -15.63 57.79 -18.11
CA SER A 1070 -14.32 57.29 -17.75
C SER A 1070 -13.21 58.33 -17.51
N ASN A 1071 -12.22 57.88 -16.73
CA ASN A 1071 -10.77 57.92 -16.98
C ASN A 1071 -9.89 59.10 -16.50
N PHE A 1072 -8.68 58.66 -16.06
CA PHE A 1072 -7.40 59.37 -15.87
C PHE A 1072 -7.32 60.30 -14.64
N LYS A 1073 -6.25 60.38 -13.84
CA LYS A 1073 -4.81 60.11 -13.95
C LYS A 1073 -4.27 60.20 -12.50
N GLY A 1074 -3.51 59.27 -11.94
CA GLY A 1074 -2.06 59.14 -12.14
C GLY A 1074 -1.24 60.13 -11.27
N ARG A 1075 -0.63 59.64 -10.18
CA ARG A 1075 0.67 60.05 -9.57
C ARG A 1075 0.87 59.24 -8.27
N GLU A 1076 1.68 58.18 -8.26
CA GLU A 1076 3.15 58.15 -8.10
C GLU A 1076 3.70 58.95 -6.91
N THR A 1077 4.30 58.22 -5.95
CA THR A 1077 5.62 58.38 -5.29
C THR A 1077 5.51 57.79 -3.86
N ASN A 1078 5.95 56.55 -3.62
CA ASN A 1078 7.33 56.01 -3.43
C ASN A 1078 8.03 56.46 -2.14
N PHE A 1079 8.15 55.53 -1.19
CA PHE A 1079 9.42 54.88 -0.83
C PHE A 1079 9.18 53.41 -0.44
#